data_AF-A0A1F7RVG2-F1
#
_entry.id   AF-A0A1F7RVG2-F1
#
_cell.length_a   1.000
_cell.length_b   1.000
_cell.length_c   1.000
_cell.angle_alpha   90.00
_cell.angle_beta   90.00
_cell.angle_gamma   90.00
#
_symmetry.space_group_name_H-M   'P 1'
#
loop_
_entity.id
_entity.type
_entity.pdbx_description
1 polymer ?
#
loop_
_entity_poly.entity_id
_entity_poly.type
_entity_poly.pdbx_seq_one_letter_code
_entity_poly.pdbx_strand_id
1 'polypeptide(L)'
;VTSLFRFWKEEEKKHLHSLFFAFLNKAGEAHECQTFIDNPLLHAYWKEITLQKYGLDKDIVKVFFEETRNDIPLRPFKLFPNLPNLESCFNKVSVDGLNIELLENGFQVYMNFEGHIFKLILKNKNDRVFGQSAEGLQNKKETVYITSPNLELTGTWNGLAVRGTAWFDRQWVEKSFMVKPQGDSNIERFIGWDWFGINLEDDSDLIVFRFFYPHSMEIISAYAKWFKKDGSSQDTERVEIISRRKWKSPDTRITYPLEWHIRLSEFRMELEIIPLADNQEIKIYAVTRAIWEGACKISAWINDKMLSGYARAELNGYGILYKYSQFVSSITEIVDEELEKFFPKSIDGQWVKEYVDPEPRWNIDTESYTKNITEPAWELLSRGGKRWRPLFGVLIYEALGGKLEPYKELIVIPELIHTGALIIDDIEDESEMRRNGKTIHLLYGVDVALNVGNTLYFLPLSLIGKHPLLTNRQKLELYKLSNQLQIKASFGQCSDIYRARNLSTEKLKEWIKNDMEGIIYQMMAYKTASGAVASAKFAMILANVTKKVWNAGVRFSENFGVAFQIMDDVKNFSDSPKFNKKTGEDLEQGKINLVTISAVKLLPPADGEELISILCNTKLRKEKKYFDRGLELIRKSGALQKCSQMASSIIEDAWQPFASLLPPTESK
;
A
#
# COMPACT_ATOMS: atom_id res chain seq x y z
N VAL A 1 6.36 12.05 -22.22
CA VAL A 1 5.07 11.34 -22.33
C VAL A 1 3.96 12.34 -22.16
N THR A 2 3.00 12.33 -23.07
CA THR A 2 1.82 13.18 -22.92
C THR A 2 0.66 12.46 -23.54
N SER A 3 -0.38 12.29 -22.75
CA SER A 3 -1.49 11.43 -23.15
C SER A 3 -2.78 12.00 -22.56
N LEU A 4 -3.79 12.11 -23.42
CA LEU A 4 -5.08 12.70 -23.11
C LEU A 4 -6.15 11.63 -23.26
N PHE A 5 -6.71 11.17 -22.14
CA PHE A 5 -7.89 10.33 -22.14
C PHE A 5 -9.15 11.18 -22.25
N ARG A 6 -10.12 10.69 -23.05
CA ARG A 6 -11.42 11.31 -23.28
C ARG A 6 -12.52 10.30 -23.02
N PHE A 7 -13.51 10.71 -22.24
CA PHE A 7 -14.67 9.92 -21.84
C PHE A 7 -15.94 10.64 -22.29
N TRP A 8 -16.82 9.96 -23.02
CA TRP A 8 -18.12 10.53 -23.35
C TRP A 8 -19.11 10.27 -22.22
N LYS A 9 -19.78 11.32 -21.75
CA LYS A 9 -20.86 11.22 -20.77
C LYS A 9 -22.19 11.46 -21.47
N GLU A 10 -22.96 10.38 -21.63
CA GLU A 10 -24.19 10.37 -22.41
C GLU A 10 -25.28 11.30 -21.82
N GLU A 11 -25.52 11.23 -20.51
CA GLU A 11 -26.53 12.05 -19.81
C GLU A 11 -26.31 13.56 -19.98
N GLU A 12 -25.06 14.00 -19.99
CA GLU A 12 -24.69 15.41 -20.08
C GLU A 12 -24.33 15.85 -21.50
N LYS A 13 -24.27 14.91 -22.46
CA LYS A 13 -23.80 15.12 -23.83
C LYS A 13 -22.47 15.89 -23.89
N LYS A 14 -21.54 15.53 -23.00
CA LYS A 14 -20.25 16.20 -22.84
C LYS A 14 -19.10 15.21 -22.82
N HIS A 15 -17.93 15.68 -23.23
CA HIS A 15 -16.69 14.94 -23.08
C HIS A 15 -15.99 15.36 -21.80
N LEU A 16 -15.52 14.37 -21.05
CA LEU A 16 -14.71 14.49 -19.86
C LEU A 16 -13.30 14.00 -20.15
N HIS A 17 -12.31 14.52 -19.44
CA HIS A 17 -10.91 14.33 -19.82
C HIS A 17 -10.00 14.07 -18.63
N SER A 18 -8.92 13.35 -18.91
CA SER A 18 -7.74 13.27 -18.05
C SER A 18 -6.49 13.44 -18.90
N LEU A 19 -5.58 14.31 -18.48
CA LEU A 19 -4.30 14.53 -19.12
C LEU A 19 -3.19 14.12 -18.17
N PHE A 20 -2.23 13.36 -18.66
CA PHE A 20 -1.02 13.09 -17.92
C PHE A 20 0.19 13.53 -18.72
N PHE A 21 1.10 14.19 -18.01
CA PHE A 21 2.38 14.62 -18.52
C PHE A 21 3.45 13.96 -17.68
N ALA A 22 4.40 13.30 -18.34
CA ALA A 22 5.56 12.75 -17.66
C ALA A 22 6.85 12.97 -18.45
N PHE A 23 7.94 13.22 -17.72
CA PHE A 23 9.27 13.48 -18.27
C PHE A 23 10.32 12.65 -17.54
N LEU A 24 11.28 12.12 -18.30
CA LEU A 24 12.45 11.42 -17.78
C LEU A 24 13.72 12.18 -18.19
N ASN A 25 14.58 12.52 -17.23
CA ASN A 25 15.80 13.29 -17.50
C ASN A 25 16.94 12.45 -18.13
N LYS A 26 18.02 13.12 -18.55
CA LYS A 26 19.07 12.63 -19.47
C LYS A 26 19.83 11.35 -19.06
N ALA A 27 19.73 10.92 -17.81
CA ALA A 27 20.37 9.70 -17.31
C ALA A 27 19.37 8.65 -16.80
N GLY A 28 18.06 8.89 -16.95
CA GLY A 28 17.04 8.02 -16.36
C GLY A 28 16.90 8.17 -14.83
N GLU A 29 17.48 9.22 -14.25
CA GLU A 29 17.60 9.40 -12.79
C GLU A 29 16.40 10.10 -12.16
N ALA A 30 15.70 10.96 -12.90
CA ALA A 30 14.50 11.65 -12.41
C ALA A 30 13.33 11.48 -13.37
N HIS A 31 12.23 10.95 -12.83
CA HIS A 31 10.93 10.88 -13.46
C HIS A 31 9.97 11.83 -12.76
N GLU A 32 9.44 12.79 -13.52
CA GLU A 32 8.41 13.71 -13.05
C GLU A 32 7.12 13.41 -13.78
N CYS A 33 6.01 13.33 -13.04
CA CYS A 33 4.69 13.07 -13.60
C CYS A 33 3.64 13.95 -12.93
N GLN A 34 2.75 14.52 -13.73
CA GLN A 34 1.58 15.26 -13.27
C GLN A 34 0.34 14.80 -14.04
N THR A 35 -0.72 14.54 -13.29
CA THR A 35 -2.01 14.14 -13.84
C THR A 35 -3.07 15.19 -13.52
N PHE A 36 -3.81 15.59 -14.54
CA PHE A 36 -4.93 16.52 -14.51
C PHE A 36 -6.22 15.79 -14.87
N ILE A 37 -7.32 16.17 -14.22
CA ILE A 37 -8.64 15.57 -14.42
C ILE A 37 -9.75 16.62 -14.42
N ASP A 38 -10.77 16.37 -15.22
CA ASP A 38 -11.99 17.18 -15.22
C ASP A 38 -12.75 16.97 -13.91
N ASN A 39 -13.28 18.04 -13.31
CA ASN A 39 -14.04 17.93 -12.05
C ASN A 39 -15.25 16.97 -12.18
N PRO A 40 -16.07 17.01 -13.25
CA PRO A 40 -17.16 16.04 -13.38
C PRO A 40 -16.67 14.59 -13.57
N LEU A 41 -15.43 14.37 -14.03
CA LEU A 41 -14.85 13.03 -14.18
C LEU A 41 -14.59 12.37 -12.82
N LEU A 42 -14.28 13.15 -11.77
CA LEU A 42 -14.15 12.65 -10.39
C LEU A 42 -15.37 11.83 -9.96
N HIS A 43 -16.56 12.28 -10.40
CA HIS A 43 -17.86 11.72 -10.02
C HIS A 43 -18.44 10.76 -11.06
N ALA A 44 -18.08 10.92 -12.34
CA ALA A 44 -18.68 10.18 -13.44
C ALA A 44 -18.34 8.70 -13.42
N TYR A 45 -17.11 8.35 -13.03
CA TYR A 45 -16.68 6.96 -13.00
C TYR A 45 -17.57 6.06 -12.12
N TRP A 46 -18.17 6.61 -11.04
CA TRP A 46 -18.71 5.79 -9.95
C TRP A 46 -20.22 5.88 -9.72
N LYS A 47 -20.95 6.70 -10.48
CA LYS A 47 -22.43 6.73 -10.41
C LYS A 47 -23.11 5.57 -11.15
N GLU A 48 -22.43 4.92 -12.09
CA GLU A 48 -23.02 3.84 -12.91
C GLU A 48 -22.65 2.41 -12.50
N ILE A 49 -21.83 2.19 -11.46
CA ILE A 49 -21.19 0.89 -11.32
C ILE A 49 -21.61 0.15 -10.05
N THR A 50 -22.28 -0.98 -10.27
CA THR A 50 -22.32 -2.12 -9.35
C THR A 50 -20.92 -2.75 -9.28
N LEU A 51 -19.92 -2.02 -8.73
CA LEU A 51 -18.50 -2.44 -8.68
C LEU A 51 -18.31 -3.78 -7.94
N GLN A 52 -19.28 -4.12 -7.09
CA GLN A 52 -19.38 -5.41 -6.42
C GLN A 52 -19.45 -6.61 -7.38
N LYS A 53 -20.00 -6.44 -8.60
CA LYS A 53 -20.03 -7.52 -9.61
C LYS A 53 -18.64 -7.79 -10.23
N TYR A 54 -17.66 -6.92 -10.00
CA TYR A 54 -16.34 -6.94 -10.63
C TYR A 54 -15.21 -7.29 -9.66
N GLY A 55 -15.54 -7.81 -8.47
CA GLY A 55 -14.55 -8.32 -7.50
C GLY A 55 -13.75 -7.23 -6.77
N LEU A 56 -14.20 -5.97 -6.81
CA LEU A 56 -13.62 -4.86 -6.06
C LEU A 56 -14.18 -4.80 -4.64
N ASP A 57 -13.37 -4.36 -3.68
CA ASP A 57 -13.78 -4.20 -2.28
C ASP A 57 -14.81 -3.06 -2.13
N LYS A 58 -16.01 -3.39 -1.66
CA LYS A 58 -17.12 -2.45 -1.52
C LYS A 58 -16.78 -1.29 -0.57
N ASP A 59 -16.07 -1.58 0.50
CA ASP A 59 -15.80 -0.59 1.55
C ASP A 59 -14.74 0.40 1.07
N ILE A 60 -13.71 -0.07 0.35
CA ILE A 60 -12.73 0.81 -0.31
C ILE A 60 -13.42 1.74 -1.31
N VAL A 61 -14.27 1.18 -2.20
CA VAL A 61 -14.98 1.97 -3.20
C VAL A 61 -15.85 3.05 -2.55
N LYS A 62 -16.54 2.69 -1.45
CA LYS A 62 -17.38 3.62 -0.71
C LYS A 62 -16.55 4.75 -0.08
N VAL A 63 -15.45 4.43 0.60
CA VAL A 63 -14.58 5.45 1.24
C VAL A 63 -13.96 6.36 0.20
N PHE A 64 -13.47 5.79 -0.91
CA PHE A 64 -12.93 6.57 -2.03
C PHE A 64 -13.96 7.58 -2.56
N PHE A 65 -15.22 7.14 -2.74
CA PHE A 65 -16.32 8.03 -3.15
C PHE A 65 -16.59 9.13 -2.13
N GLU A 66 -16.60 8.81 -0.84
CA GLU A 66 -16.82 9.79 0.23
C GLU A 66 -15.72 10.86 0.27
N GLU A 67 -14.46 10.47 0.07
CA GLU A 67 -13.31 11.39 0.06
C GLU A 67 -13.28 12.31 -1.18
N THR A 68 -13.68 11.82 -2.35
CA THR A 68 -13.67 12.60 -3.60
C THR A 68 -14.93 13.45 -3.80
N ARG A 69 -15.89 13.39 -2.87
CA ARG A 69 -17.22 14.04 -2.98
C ARG A 69 -17.17 15.57 -3.00
N ASN A 70 -16.12 16.18 -2.45
CA ASN A 70 -16.01 17.63 -2.29
C ASN A 70 -15.25 18.33 -3.43
N ASP A 71 -15.16 17.72 -4.61
CA ASP A 71 -14.40 18.22 -5.76
C ASP A 71 -12.90 18.42 -5.47
N ILE A 72 -12.37 17.70 -4.46
CA ILE A 72 -10.95 17.71 -4.14
C ILE A 72 -10.34 16.41 -4.67
N PRO A 73 -9.44 16.48 -5.67
CA PRO A 73 -8.83 15.28 -6.22
C PRO A 73 -7.85 14.67 -5.20
N LEU A 74 -7.73 13.34 -5.18
CA LEU A 74 -6.68 12.66 -4.41
C LEU A 74 -5.30 13.12 -4.89
N ARG A 75 -4.31 13.19 -4.00
CA ARG A 75 -2.93 13.46 -4.43
C ARG A 75 -2.36 12.28 -5.23
N PRO A 76 -1.58 12.53 -6.30
CA PRO A 76 -1.08 13.84 -6.77
C PRO A 76 -1.93 14.49 -7.88
N PHE A 77 -3.18 14.06 -8.07
CA PHE A 77 -4.04 14.57 -9.14
C PHE A 77 -4.39 16.05 -8.92
N LYS A 78 -4.48 16.82 -10.02
CA LYS A 78 -4.92 18.22 -10.05
C LYS A 78 -6.18 18.34 -10.89
N LEU A 79 -7.03 19.32 -10.59
CA LEU A 79 -8.12 19.68 -11.51
C LEU A 79 -7.55 20.52 -12.66
N PHE A 80 -8.15 20.41 -13.84
CA PHE A 80 -7.87 21.35 -14.92
C PHE A 80 -8.28 22.77 -14.52
N PRO A 81 -7.40 23.78 -14.67
CA PRO A 81 -7.82 25.17 -14.62
C PRO A 81 -8.83 25.52 -15.73
N ASN A 82 -8.71 24.94 -16.93
CA ASN A 82 -9.68 25.13 -18.02
C ASN A 82 -10.02 23.80 -18.71
N LEU A 83 -11.28 23.64 -19.11
CA LEU A 83 -11.71 22.46 -19.87
C LEU A 83 -10.98 22.38 -21.22
N PRO A 84 -10.62 21.18 -21.69
CA PRO A 84 -10.04 20.99 -23.02
C PRO A 84 -10.94 21.54 -24.12
N ASN A 85 -10.35 22.30 -25.05
CA ASN A 85 -10.98 22.69 -26.30
C ASN A 85 -10.58 21.69 -27.39
N LEU A 86 -11.59 21.03 -27.97
CA LEU A 86 -11.43 20.04 -29.01
C LEU A 86 -12.24 20.49 -30.22
N GLU A 87 -11.56 20.72 -31.34
CA GLU A 87 -12.26 20.93 -32.62
C GLU A 87 -12.92 19.62 -33.07
N SER A 88 -14.06 19.73 -33.78
CA SER A 88 -14.89 18.58 -34.18
C SER A 88 -14.14 17.52 -34.98
N CYS A 89 -13.10 17.92 -35.72
CA CYS A 89 -12.26 17.04 -36.53
C CYS A 89 -10.97 16.59 -35.82
N PHE A 90 -10.70 17.05 -34.59
CA PHE A 90 -9.46 16.76 -33.84
C PHE A 90 -8.16 17.17 -34.52
N ASN A 91 -8.22 18.05 -35.51
CA ASN A 91 -7.01 18.66 -36.09
C ASN A 91 -6.27 19.50 -35.05
N LYS A 92 -6.95 19.91 -33.99
CA LYS A 92 -6.38 20.70 -32.90
C LYS A 92 -6.94 20.28 -31.56
N VAL A 93 -6.04 20.10 -30.60
CA VAL A 93 -6.32 19.85 -29.19
C VAL A 93 -5.61 20.93 -28.38
N SER A 94 -6.36 21.65 -27.55
CA SER A 94 -5.81 22.69 -26.69
C SER A 94 -6.31 22.51 -25.26
N VAL A 95 -5.40 22.28 -24.32
CA VAL A 95 -5.71 22.15 -22.89
C VAL A 95 -4.54 22.65 -22.05
N ASP A 96 -4.77 23.70 -21.24
CA ASP A 96 -3.86 24.20 -20.20
C ASP A 96 -2.36 24.11 -20.51
N GLY A 97 -1.95 24.78 -21.59
CA GLY A 97 -0.55 24.85 -22.01
C GLY A 97 -0.11 23.75 -22.97
N LEU A 98 -0.89 22.70 -23.17
CA LEU A 98 -0.73 21.73 -24.26
C LEU A 98 -1.54 22.20 -25.47
N ASN A 99 -0.88 22.32 -26.62
CA ASN A 99 -1.53 22.43 -27.92
C ASN A 99 -0.94 21.39 -28.86
N ILE A 100 -1.77 20.51 -29.39
CA ILE A 100 -1.40 19.54 -30.43
C ILE A 100 -2.19 19.90 -31.67
N GLU A 101 -1.51 20.09 -32.79
CA GLU A 101 -2.10 20.40 -34.08
C GLU A 101 -1.63 19.38 -35.12
N LEU A 102 -2.57 18.79 -35.84
CA LEU A 102 -2.30 17.88 -36.95
C LEU A 102 -1.84 18.71 -38.16
N LEU A 103 -0.70 18.32 -38.73
CA LEU A 103 -0.16 18.85 -39.97
C LEU A 103 -0.41 17.83 -41.10
N GLU A 104 -0.22 18.26 -42.35
CA GLU A 104 -0.35 17.38 -43.53
C GLU A 104 0.49 16.10 -43.41
N ASN A 105 1.74 16.21 -42.92
CA ASN A 105 2.69 15.10 -42.75
C ASN A 105 3.21 14.95 -41.31
N GLY A 106 2.38 15.18 -40.31
CA GLY A 106 2.77 14.97 -38.91
C GLY A 106 2.00 15.84 -37.91
N PHE A 107 2.69 16.32 -36.88
CA PHE A 107 2.09 17.04 -35.76
C PHE A 107 2.96 18.21 -35.33
N GLN A 108 2.33 19.29 -34.88
CA GLN A 108 2.96 20.34 -34.11
C GLN A 108 2.51 20.23 -32.66
N VAL A 109 3.46 20.23 -31.73
CA VAL A 109 3.19 20.15 -30.29
C VAL A 109 3.81 21.37 -29.63
N TYR A 110 2.96 22.22 -29.06
CA TYR A 110 3.37 23.22 -28.09
C TYR A 110 2.98 22.72 -26.69
N MET A 111 3.88 22.88 -25.73
CA MET A 111 3.65 22.39 -24.38
C MET A 111 4.30 23.31 -23.38
N ASN A 112 3.56 23.79 -22.39
CA ASN A 112 4.08 24.57 -21.27
C ASN A 112 3.65 23.92 -19.95
N PHE A 113 4.54 23.13 -19.34
CA PHE A 113 4.25 22.39 -18.11
C PHE A 113 5.38 22.58 -17.11
N GLU A 114 5.04 23.00 -15.88
CA GLU A 114 5.97 23.08 -14.73
C GLU A 114 7.30 23.82 -15.06
N GLY A 115 7.24 24.87 -15.89
CA GLY A 115 8.42 25.66 -16.29
C GLY A 115 9.21 25.11 -17.49
N HIS A 116 8.72 24.02 -18.12
CA HIS A 116 9.24 23.50 -19.37
C HIS A 116 8.35 23.90 -20.55
N ILE A 117 8.94 24.64 -21.48
CA ILE A 117 8.31 25.08 -22.72
C ILE A 117 8.89 24.29 -23.89
N PHE A 118 8.07 23.43 -24.50
CA PHE A 118 8.41 22.70 -25.71
C PHE A 118 7.66 23.29 -26.91
N LYS A 119 8.38 23.41 -28.03
CA LYS A 119 7.82 23.71 -29.34
C LYS A 119 8.39 22.69 -30.31
N LEU A 120 7.64 21.63 -30.57
CA LEU A 120 8.09 20.45 -31.30
C LEU A 120 7.29 20.29 -32.60
N ILE A 121 7.97 19.81 -33.63
CA ILE A 121 7.40 19.35 -34.88
C ILE A 121 7.78 17.87 -35.00
N LEU A 122 6.76 17.04 -35.11
CA LEU A 122 6.86 15.60 -35.30
C LEU A 122 6.48 15.31 -36.74
N LYS A 123 7.40 14.80 -37.57
CA LYS A 123 7.10 14.48 -38.97
C LYS A 123 7.10 12.98 -39.19
N ASN A 124 6.14 12.51 -39.97
CA ASN A 124 6.16 11.14 -40.46
C ASN A 124 7.42 10.93 -41.31
N LYS A 125 8.24 9.94 -40.92
CA LYS A 125 9.31 9.47 -41.81
C LYS A 125 8.75 8.71 -43.00
N ASN A 126 7.61 8.03 -42.82
CA ASN A 126 6.93 7.20 -43.81
C ASN A 126 5.40 7.32 -43.61
N ASP A 127 4.61 7.08 -44.67
CA ASP A 127 3.13 7.01 -44.61
C ASP A 127 2.66 5.70 -43.95
N ARG A 128 3.07 5.48 -42.70
CA ARG A 128 2.79 4.26 -41.92
C ARG A 128 1.77 4.61 -40.84
N VAL A 129 0.49 4.47 -41.19
CA VAL A 129 -0.62 4.52 -40.23
C VAL A 129 -1.15 3.11 -40.05
N PHE A 130 -1.03 2.57 -38.84
CA PHE A 130 -1.77 1.36 -38.49
C PHE A 130 -3.18 1.76 -38.08
N GLY A 131 -4.17 1.40 -38.90
CA GLY A 131 -5.59 1.56 -38.61
C GLY A 131 -6.24 0.19 -38.48
N GLN A 132 -6.54 -0.29 -37.28
CA GLN A 132 -7.39 -1.47 -37.11
C GLN A 132 -8.79 -1.00 -36.70
N SER A 133 -9.82 -1.35 -37.49
CA SER A 133 -11.13 -1.64 -36.91
C SER A 133 -10.99 -3.02 -36.28
N ALA A 134 -11.16 -3.14 -34.96
CA ALA A 134 -10.97 -4.41 -34.25
C ALA A 134 -11.96 -5.52 -34.69
N GLU A 135 -11.78 -6.09 -35.88
CA GLU A 135 -12.27 -7.41 -36.22
C GLU A 135 -11.28 -8.42 -35.61
N GLY A 136 -11.55 -8.87 -34.40
CA GLY A 136 -10.75 -9.93 -33.78
C GLY A 136 -10.88 -10.10 -32.27
N LEU A 137 -11.22 -9.05 -31.51
CA LEU A 137 -11.34 -9.15 -30.04
C LEU A 137 -12.73 -8.82 -29.48
N GLN A 138 -13.63 -8.27 -30.30
CA GLN A 138 -15.06 -8.23 -30.03
C GLN A 138 -15.82 -8.26 -31.36
N ASN A 139 -17.02 -8.84 -31.37
CA ASN A 139 -18.05 -8.58 -32.38
C ASN A 139 -18.56 -7.11 -32.30
N LYS A 140 -17.68 -6.13 -32.10
CA LYS A 140 -18.02 -4.71 -32.00
C LYS A 140 -17.14 -3.88 -32.92
N LYS A 141 -17.79 -3.26 -33.91
CA LYS A 141 -17.25 -2.40 -34.97
C LYS A 141 -16.67 -1.05 -34.47
N GLU A 142 -16.27 -0.92 -33.20
CA GLU A 142 -16.23 0.38 -32.50
C GLU A 142 -14.89 0.69 -31.81
N THR A 143 -13.81 -0.02 -32.15
CA THR A 143 -12.44 0.38 -31.76
C THR A 143 -11.63 0.75 -32.99
N VAL A 144 -11.16 2.00 -33.03
CA VAL A 144 -10.20 2.47 -34.03
C VAL A 144 -8.90 2.76 -33.29
N TYR A 145 -7.78 2.33 -33.84
CA TYR A 145 -6.45 2.60 -33.29
C TYR A 145 -5.59 3.18 -34.40
N ILE A 146 -4.91 4.30 -34.15
CA ILE A 146 -3.98 4.97 -35.07
C ILE A 146 -2.67 5.17 -34.32
N THR A 147 -1.63 4.53 -34.83
CA THR A 147 -0.28 4.64 -34.27
C THR A 147 0.73 4.93 -35.37
N SER A 148 1.64 5.86 -35.07
CA SER A 148 2.77 6.27 -35.90
C SER A 148 4.03 6.12 -35.04
N PRO A 149 4.70 4.95 -35.11
CA PRO A 149 5.77 4.60 -34.19
C PRO A 149 7.06 5.38 -34.46
N ASN A 150 7.32 5.79 -35.70
CA ASN A 150 8.59 6.40 -36.11
C ASN A 150 8.41 7.81 -36.69
N LEU A 151 8.31 8.79 -35.79
CA LEU A 151 8.27 10.22 -36.12
C LEU A 151 9.64 10.86 -35.91
N GLU A 152 10.07 11.71 -36.86
CA GLU A 152 11.20 12.61 -36.65
C GLU A 152 10.76 13.79 -35.79
N LEU A 153 11.43 14.00 -34.65
CA LEU A 153 11.18 15.12 -33.74
C LEU A 153 12.24 16.20 -33.96
N THR A 154 11.79 17.43 -34.19
CA THR A 154 12.63 18.63 -34.21
C THR A 154 11.95 19.76 -33.44
N GLY A 155 12.69 20.71 -32.87
CA GLY A 155 12.06 21.83 -32.18
C GLY A 155 12.94 22.54 -31.17
N THR A 156 12.29 23.11 -30.16
CA THR A 156 12.96 23.76 -29.02
C THR A 156 12.41 23.29 -27.68
N TRP A 157 13.28 23.23 -26.67
CA TRP A 157 12.96 23.05 -25.26
C TRP A 157 13.60 24.20 -24.47
N ASN A 158 12.80 25.02 -23.80
CA ASN A 158 13.25 26.23 -23.10
C ASN A 158 14.18 27.12 -23.96
N GLY A 159 13.88 27.19 -25.26
CA GLY A 159 14.66 27.93 -26.26
C GLY A 159 15.88 27.18 -26.83
N LEU A 160 16.28 26.05 -26.26
CA LEU A 160 17.37 25.22 -26.77
C LEU A 160 16.88 24.32 -27.90
N ALA A 161 17.63 24.21 -28.99
CA ALA A 161 17.29 23.33 -30.10
C ALA A 161 17.32 21.85 -29.66
N VAL A 162 16.29 21.09 -30.02
CA VAL A 162 16.18 19.65 -29.76
C VAL A 162 15.86 18.88 -31.03
N ARG A 163 16.36 17.64 -31.11
CA ARG A 163 16.06 16.67 -32.16
C ARG A 163 15.96 15.27 -31.56
N GLY A 164 15.16 14.39 -32.16
CA GLY A 164 15.03 13.01 -31.68
C GLY A 164 13.99 12.22 -32.48
N THR A 165 13.49 11.15 -31.86
CA THR A 165 12.38 10.34 -32.38
C THR A 165 11.18 10.46 -31.45
N ALA A 166 9.97 10.33 -32.01
CA ALA A 166 8.74 10.29 -31.23
C ALA A 166 7.83 9.15 -31.69
N TRP A 167 6.91 8.80 -30.80
CA TRP A 167 5.81 7.90 -31.04
C TRP A 167 4.53 8.70 -30.90
N PHE A 168 3.60 8.50 -31.80
CA PHE A 168 2.23 8.98 -31.64
C PHE A 168 1.31 7.78 -31.60
N ASP A 169 0.42 7.79 -30.62
CA ASP A 169 -0.60 6.78 -30.49
C ASP A 169 -1.96 7.39 -30.16
N ARG A 170 -3.01 6.83 -30.77
CA ARG A 170 -4.39 7.26 -30.59
C ARG A 170 -5.32 6.08 -30.65
N GLN A 171 -6.12 5.94 -29.59
CA GLN A 171 -7.15 4.94 -29.50
C GLN A 171 -8.54 5.59 -29.37
N TRP A 172 -9.52 5.10 -30.11
CA TRP A 172 -10.94 5.36 -29.91
C TRP A 172 -11.59 4.08 -29.42
N VAL A 173 -12.14 4.07 -28.21
CA VAL A 173 -12.86 2.91 -27.68
C VAL A 173 -14.09 3.33 -26.90
N GLU A 174 -15.16 2.57 -27.08
CA GLU A 174 -16.40 2.75 -26.32
C GLU A 174 -16.36 2.03 -24.95
N LYS A 175 -15.67 0.87 -24.83
CA LYS A 175 -15.60 0.02 -23.62
C LYS A 175 -14.25 -0.70 -23.40
N SER A 176 -13.12 -0.02 -23.60
CA SER A 176 -11.76 -0.62 -23.73
C SER A 176 -11.27 -1.48 -22.59
N PHE A 177 -11.71 -1.23 -21.36
CA PHE A 177 -11.11 -1.87 -20.20
C PHE A 177 -11.77 -3.20 -19.84
N MET A 178 -12.84 -3.61 -20.54
CA MET A 178 -13.67 -4.74 -20.12
C MET A 178 -14.00 -5.70 -21.28
N VAL A 179 -13.90 -7.01 -21.01
CA VAL A 179 -14.42 -8.07 -21.90
C VAL A 179 -15.24 -9.08 -21.13
N LYS A 180 -16.15 -9.74 -21.83
CA LYS A 180 -16.76 -10.99 -21.35
C LYS A 180 -15.77 -12.15 -21.60
N PRO A 181 -15.39 -12.92 -20.58
CA PRO A 181 -14.61 -14.14 -20.76
C PRO A 181 -15.30 -15.10 -21.73
N GLN A 182 -14.53 -15.92 -22.45
CA GLN A 182 -15.09 -17.01 -23.24
C GLN A 182 -15.75 -18.04 -22.32
N GLY A 183 -16.95 -18.51 -22.70
CA GLY A 183 -17.84 -19.31 -21.84
C GLY A 183 -18.90 -18.43 -21.18
N ASP A 184 -20.13 -18.95 -21.09
CA ASP A 184 -21.39 -18.27 -20.78
C ASP A 184 -21.40 -17.56 -19.40
N SER A 185 -20.65 -16.46 -19.30
CA SER A 185 -20.52 -15.63 -18.13
C SER A 185 -21.07 -14.24 -18.44
N ASN A 186 -22.16 -13.88 -17.77
CA ASN A 186 -22.73 -12.54 -17.84
C ASN A 186 -21.90 -11.49 -17.06
N ILE A 187 -20.63 -11.80 -16.76
CA ILE A 187 -19.74 -10.97 -15.94
C ILE A 187 -18.62 -10.44 -16.84
N GLU A 188 -18.62 -9.13 -17.06
CA GLU A 188 -17.50 -8.43 -17.69
C GLU A 188 -16.30 -8.40 -16.73
N ARG A 189 -15.08 -8.58 -17.25
CA ARG A 189 -13.83 -8.54 -16.49
C ARG A 189 -12.89 -7.48 -17.04
N PHE A 190 -12.12 -6.88 -16.14
CA PHE A 190 -11.03 -5.99 -16.53
C PHE A 190 -9.97 -6.73 -17.37
N ILE A 191 -9.41 -6.02 -18.34
CA ILE A 191 -8.29 -6.48 -19.16
C ILE A 191 -7.07 -5.61 -18.85
N GLY A 192 -5.93 -6.26 -18.68
CA GLY A 192 -4.62 -5.62 -18.69
C GLY A 192 -3.99 -5.77 -20.06
N TRP A 193 -3.07 -4.87 -20.39
CA TRP A 193 -2.30 -4.98 -21.61
C TRP A 193 -0.85 -4.57 -21.40
N ASP A 194 0.01 -5.18 -22.20
CA ASP A 194 1.35 -4.68 -22.48
C ASP A 194 1.41 -4.26 -23.94
N TRP A 195 1.94 -3.07 -24.17
CA TRP A 195 2.16 -2.53 -25.49
C TRP A 195 3.62 -2.11 -25.66
N PHE A 196 4.19 -2.41 -26.81
CA PHE A 196 5.54 -2.01 -27.19
C PHE A 196 5.52 -1.37 -28.57
N GLY A 197 5.94 -0.11 -28.67
CA GLY A 197 6.26 0.57 -29.93
C GLY A 197 7.77 0.63 -30.11
N ILE A 198 8.31 0.12 -31.21
CA ILE A 198 9.73 -0.15 -31.39
C ILE A 198 10.22 0.51 -32.68
N ASN A 199 11.34 1.22 -32.61
CA ASN A 199 12.03 1.80 -33.76
C ASN A 199 13.45 1.26 -33.84
N LEU A 200 13.80 0.65 -34.97
CA LEU A 200 15.14 0.10 -35.22
C LEU A 200 15.99 1.07 -36.06
N GLU A 201 17.31 0.94 -35.94
CA GLU A 201 18.30 1.78 -36.65
C GLU A 201 18.26 1.67 -38.17
N ASP A 202 17.61 0.64 -38.72
CA ASP A 202 17.44 0.44 -40.17
C ASP A 202 16.18 1.12 -40.74
N ASP A 203 15.49 1.94 -39.94
CA ASP A 203 14.20 2.59 -40.21
C ASP A 203 13.01 1.62 -40.37
N SER A 204 13.16 0.36 -39.94
CA SER A 204 12.00 -0.51 -39.68
C SER A 204 11.44 -0.26 -38.27
N ASP A 205 10.15 -0.52 -38.10
CA ASP A 205 9.46 -0.32 -36.82
C ASP A 205 8.51 -1.49 -36.52
N LEU A 206 8.28 -1.74 -35.24
CA LEU A 206 7.43 -2.83 -34.76
C LEU A 206 6.45 -2.35 -33.72
N ILE A 207 5.31 -3.02 -33.70
CA ILE A 207 4.30 -2.87 -32.65
C ILE A 207 4.02 -4.25 -32.10
N VAL A 208 4.07 -4.39 -30.78
CA VAL A 208 3.78 -5.66 -30.08
C VAL A 208 2.75 -5.40 -29.00
N PHE A 209 1.73 -6.25 -28.94
CA PHE A 209 0.67 -6.21 -27.94
C PHE A 209 0.51 -7.55 -27.24
N ARG A 210 0.09 -7.48 -25.98
CA ARG A 210 -0.42 -8.61 -25.21
C ARG A 210 -1.59 -8.16 -24.36
N PHE A 211 -2.69 -8.90 -24.40
CA PHE A 211 -3.84 -8.71 -23.52
C PHE A 211 -3.91 -9.86 -22.52
N PHE A 212 -4.29 -9.58 -21.28
CA PHE A 212 -4.38 -10.57 -20.22
C PHE A 212 -5.46 -10.23 -19.18
N TYR A 213 -5.90 -11.23 -18.42
CA TYR A 213 -6.76 -11.02 -17.26
C TYR A 213 -5.90 -10.62 -16.04
N PRO A 214 -6.03 -9.41 -15.48
CA PRO A 214 -5.10 -8.95 -14.43
C PRO A 214 -5.17 -9.74 -13.12
N HIS A 215 -6.30 -10.42 -12.86
CA HIS A 215 -6.44 -11.24 -11.65
C HIS A 215 -5.65 -12.55 -11.72
N SER A 216 -5.67 -13.23 -12.86
CA SER A 216 -5.02 -14.54 -13.07
C SER A 216 -3.68 -14.43 -13.79
N MET A 217 -3.38 -13.28 -14.41
CA MET A 217 -2.30 -13.08 -15.38
C MET A 217 -2.39 -14.02 -16.59
N GLU A 218 -3.56 -14.61 -16.84
CA GLU A 218 -3.82 -15.46 -17.98
C GLU A 218 -3.85 -14.61 -19.26
N ILE A 219 -3.08 -15.02 -20.26
CA ILE A 219 -2.98 -14.33 -21.54
C ILE A 219 -4.25 -14.60 -22.36
N ILE A 220 -4.89 -13.53 -22.83
CA ILE A 220 -6.07 -13.56 -23.69
C ILE A 220 -5.63 -13.68 -25.15
N SER A 221 -4.72 -12.80 -25.56
CA SER A 221 -4.18 -12.75 -26.92
C SER A 221 -2.88 -11.97 -26.95
N ALA A 222 -2.08 -12.17 -27.99
CA ALA A 222 -0.90 -11.39 -28.28
C ALA A 222 -0.72 -11.27 -29.80
N TYR A 223 -0.21 -10.13 -30.25
CA TYR A 223 -0.06 -9.83 -31.67
C TYR A 223 1.13 -8.89 -31.90
N ALA A 224 1.79 -9.03 -33.05
CA ALA A 224 2.83 -8.12 -33.48
C ALA A 224 2.67 -7.76 -34.95
N LYS A 225 3.07 -6.53 -35.27
CA LYS A 225 3.17 -6.00 -36.62
C LYS A 225 4.55 -5.43 -36.86
N TRP A 226 5.18 -5.82 -37.96
CA TRP A 226 6.47 -5.34 -38.40
C TRP A 226 6.32 -4.53 -39.68
N PHE A 227 6.67 -3.25 -39.62
CA PHE A 227 6.77 -2.37 -40.77
C PHE A 227 8.21 -2.36 -41.26
N LYS A 228 8.43 -2.90 -42.44
CA LYS A 228 9.75 -3.01 -43.06
C LYS A 228 10.16 -1.67 -43.65
N LYS A 229 11.48 -1.49 -43.81
CA LYS A 229 12.07 -0.27 -44.40
C LYS A 229 11.45 0.11 -45.76
N ASP A 230 11.08 -0.87 -46.58
CA ASP A 230 10.48 -0.69 -47.90
C ASP A 230 9.01 -0.21 -47.88
N GLY A 231 8.42 -0.04 -46.69
CA GLY A 231 7.03 0.38 -46.52
C GLY A 231 6.02 -0.77 -46.48
N SER A 232 6.45 -2.00 -46.75
CA SER A 232 5.59 -3.18 -46.56
C SER A 232 5.42 -3.50 -45.06
N SER A 233 4.35 -4.22 -44.72
CA SER A 233 4.12 -4.68 -43.35
C SER A 233 3.80 -6.17 -43.29
N GLN A 234 4.10 -6.79 -42.16
CA GLN A 234 3.82 -8.19 -41.87
C GLN A 234 3.29 -8.32 -40.44
N ASP A 235 2.32 -9.21 -40.26
CA ASP A 235 1.54 -9.36 -39.03
C ASP A 235 1.71 -10.79 -38.49
N THR A 236 1.65 -10.98 -37.17
CA THR A 236 1.69 -12.30 -36.54
C THR A 236 0.97 -12.32 -35.20
N GLU A 237 0.32 -13.43 -34.87
CA GLU A 237 -0.24 -13.71 -33.54
C GLU A 237 0.69 -14.61 -32.69
N ARG A 238 1.79 -15.10 -33.28
CA ARG A 238 2.76 -15.97 -32.60
C ARG A 238 3.80 -15.15 -31.84
N VAL A 239 3.35 -14.52 -30.76
CA VAL A 239 4.13 -13.63 -29.91
C VAL A 239 4.36 -14.26 -28.54
N GLU A 240 5.63 -14.46 -28.18
CA GLU A 240 6.03 -14.86 -26.84
C GLU A 240 6.72 -13.68 -26.15
N ILE A 241 6.22 -13.25 -24.99
CA ILE A 241 6.81 -12.16 -24.18
C ILE A 241 7.17 -12.72 -22.81
N ILE A 242 8.47 -12.77 -22.52
CA ILE A 242 9.01 -13.21 -21.23
C ILE A 242 9.62 -12.01 -20.53
N SER A 243 9.21 -11.73 -19.30
CA SER A 243 9.88 -10.76 -18.45
C SER A 243 11.00 -11.43 -17.67
N ARG A 244 12.18 -10.80 -17.66
CA ARG A 244 13.39 -11.29 -16.98
C ARG A 244 13.54 -10.71 -15.58
N ARG A 245 12.88 -9.58 -15.28
CA ARG A 245 12.96 -8.91 -13.97
C ARG A 245 11.62 -8.32 -13.55
N LYS A 246 11.43 -8.12 -12.24
CA LYS A 246 10.31 -7.34 -11.71
C LYS A 246 10.82 -6.09 -11.02
N TRP A 247 10.02 -5.02 -11.06
CA TRP A 247 10.26 -3.81 -10.29
C TRP A 247 9.00 -3.41 -9.54
N LYS A 248 9.16 -3.00 -8.29
CA LYS A 248 8.06 -2.54 -7.43
C LYS A 248 8.15 -1.03 -7.29
N SER A 249 7.07 -0.34 -7.60
CA SER A 249 7.02 1.12 -7.46
C SER A 249 7.19 1.52 -5.99
N PRO A 250 8.10 2.45 -5.67
CA PRO A 250 8.24 2.98 -4.32
C PRO A 250 7.05 3.85 -3.91
N ASP A 251 6.28 4.37 -4.88
CA ASP A 251 5.19 5.31 -4.65
C ASP A 251 3.82 4.62 -4.53
N THR A 252 3.53 3.59 -5.33
CA THR A 252 2.23 2.90 -5.35
C THR A 252 2.29 1.46 -4.83
N ARG A 253 3.51 0.90 -4.72
CA ARG A 253 3.80 -0.51 -4.41
C ARG A 253 3.32 -1.51 -5.47
N ILE A 254 2.96 -1.05 -6.67
CA ILE A 254 2.60 -1.92 -7.79
C ILE A 254 3.86 -2.61 -8.32
N THR A 255 3.76 -3.91 -8.58
CA THR A 255 4.86 -4.69 -9.17
C THR A 255 4.65 -4.83 -10.68
N TYR A 256 5.59 -4.33 -11.45
CA TYR A 256 5.59 -4.40 -12.91
C TYR A 256 6.63 -5.41 -13.41
N PRO A 257 6.32 -6.19 -14.46
CA PRO A 257 7.31 -6.95 -15.19
C PRO A 257 8.16 -5.98 -16.02
N LEU A 258 9.48 -6.00 -15.83
CA LEU A 258 10.44 -5.22 -16.61
C LEU A 258 11.41 -6.18 -17.33
N GLU A 259 12.20 -5.62 -18.24
CA GLU A 259 13.18 -6.33 -19.06
C GLU A 259 12.58 -7.50 -19.83
N TRP A 260 12.25 -7.27 -21.09
CA TRP A 260 11.46 -8.22 -21.87
C TRP A 260 12.33 -8.89 -22.92
N HIS A 261 12.24 -10.22 -22.96
CA HIS A 261 12.64 -11.04 -24.10
C HIS A 261 11.39 -11.36 -24.92
N ILE A 262 11.30 -10.85 -26.15
CA ILE A 262 10.16 -11.10 -27.04
C ILE A 262 10.62 -11.96 -28.21
N ARG A 263 9.95 -13.10 -28.44
CA ARG A 263 10.17 -13.93 -29.63
C ARG A 263 9.01 -13.79 -30.61
N LEU A 264 9.36 -13.45 -31.85
CA LEU A 264 8.46 -13.34 -32.99
C LEU A 264 8.89 -14.36 -34.04
N SER A 265 8.50 -15.63 -33.83
CA SER A 265 9.04 -16.78 -34.57
C SER A 265 8.79 -16.69 -36.08
N GLU A 266 7.64 -16.17 -36.50
CA GLU A 266 7.30 -16.00 -37.92
C GLU A 266 8.10 -14.91 -38.62
N PHE A 267 8.65 -13.96 -37.85
CA PHE A 267 9.57 -12.94 -38.35
C PHE A 267 11.04 -13.38 -38.24
N ARG A 268 11.32 -14.54 -37.64
CA ARG A 268 12.67 -14.98 -37.25
C ARG A 268 13.39 -13.90 -36.47
N MET A 269 12.67 -13.34 -35.49
CA MET A 269 13.11 -12.19 -34.73
C MET A 269 13.05 -12.46 -33.23
N GLU A 270 14.12 -12.10 -32.54
CA GLU A 270 14.17 -12.01 -31.08
C GLU A 270 14.50 -10.59 -30.66
N LEU A 271 13.88 -10.13 -29.57
CA LEU A 271 14.01 -8.77 -29.07
C LEU A 271 14.38 -8.80 -27.58
N GLU A 272 15.36 -8.00 -27.20
CA GLU A 272 15.64 -7.67 -25.81
C GLU A 272 15.34 -6.19 -25.56
N ILE A 273 14.35 -5.90 -24.71
CA ILE A 273 13.89 -4.56 -24.38
C ILE A 273 14.24 -4.26 -22.93
N ILE A 274 15.01 -3.20 -22.69
CA ILE A 274 15.48 -2.79 -21.36
C ILE A 274 15.04 -1.35 -21.10
N PRO A 275 14.34 -1.06 -19.98
CA PRO A 275 13.97 0.31 -19.62
C PRO A 275 15.17 1.26 -19.51
N LEU A 276 15.00 2.52 -19.90
CA LEU A 276 16.00 3.57 -19.61
C LEU A 276 16.06 3.89 -18.11
N ALA A 277 14.94 3.72 -17.42
CA ALA A 277 14.79 3.83 -15.98
C ALA A 277 13.65 2.94 -15.51
N ASP A 278 13.77 2.40 -14.31
CA ASP A 278 12.70 1.60 -13.72
C ASP A 278 11.50 2.45 -13.30
N ASN A 279 11.75 3.60 -12.68
CA ASN A 279 10.71 4.49 -12.23
C ASN A 279 10.20 5.36 -13.39
N GLN A 280 9.25 4.82 -14.16
CA GLN A 280 8.50 5.53 -15.20
C GLN A 280 6.98 5.33 -15.01
N GLU A 281 6.57 5.18 -13.75
CA GLU A 281 5.17 4.97 -13.37
C GLU A 281 4.38 6.29 -13.42
N ILE A 282 3.20 6.23 -14.03
CA ILE A 282 2.27 7.34 -14.17
C ILE A 282 1.01 7.02 -13.37
N LYS A 283 0.75 7.79 -12.32
CA LYS A 283 -0.48 7.67 -11.53
C LYS A 283 -1.67 8.15 -12.34
N ILE A 284 -2.72 7.34 -12.44
CA ILE A 284 -3.93 7.65 -13.19
C ILE A 284 -5.16 7.56 -12.29
N TYR A 285 -6.15 8.40 -12.55
CA TYR A 285 -7.40 8.40 -11.79
C TYR A 285 -8.39 7.42 -12.46
N ALA A 286 -8.28 6.15 -12.11
CA ALA A 286 -9.12 5.07 -12.63
C ALA A 286 -9.14 3.88 -11.65
N VAL A 287 -9.81 2.78 -12.04
CA VAL A 287 -9.77 1.51 -11.29
C VAL A 287 -8.34 0.97 -11.16
N THR A 288 -7.52 1.19 -12.18
CA THR A 288 -6.07 0.99 -12.12
C THR A 288 -5.44 2.23 -11.50
N ARG A 289 -4.72 2.10 -10.37
CA ARG A 289 -4.15 3.25 -9.63
C ARG A 289 -3.00 3.95 -10.39
N ALA A 290 -2.29 3.20 -11.22
CA ALA A 290 -1.19 3.69 -12.04
C ALA A 290 -0.90 2.73 -13.20
N ILE A 291 -0.32 3.27 -14.26
CA ILE A 291 0.28 2.51 -15.37
C ILE A 291 1.79 2.71 -15.35
N TRP A 292 2.52 1.75 -15.90
CA TRP A 292 3.94 1.97 -16.19
C TRP A 292 4.06 2.34 -17.66
N GLU A 293 4.62 3.52 -17.97
CA GLU A 293 4.75 3.95 -19.36
C GLU A 293 6.13 4.57 -19.57
N GLY A 294 7.05 3.81 -20.18
CA GLY A 294 8.48 4.10 -20.15
C GLY A 294 9.20 3.99 -21.49
N ALA A 295 10.23 4.82 -21.66
CA ALA A 295 11.18 4.70 -22.76
C ALA A 295 12.21 3.59 -22.43
N CYS A 296 12.62 2.86 -23.46
CA CYS A 296 13.45 1.67 -23.38
C CYS A 296 14.51 1.68 -24.50
N LYS A 297 15.63 0.97 -24.29
CA LYS A 297 16.54 0.53 -25.36
C LYS A 297 16.11 -0.83 -25.85
N ILE A 298 16.42 -1.12 -27.11
CA ILE A 298 16.18 -2.43 -27.69
C ILE A 298 17.42 -2.96 -28.45
N SER A 299 17.63 -4.26 -28.33
CA SER A 299 18.46 -5.05 -29.24
C SER A 299 17.56 -6.05 -29.95
N ALA A 300 17.61 -6.09 -31.28
CA ALA A 300 16.79 -6.97 -32.11
C ALA A 300 17.68 -7.86 -32.95
N TRP A 301 17.46 -9.17 -32.94
CA TRP A 301 18.14 -10.14 -33.81
C TRP A 301 17.17 -10.57 -34.89
N ILE A 302 17.41 -10.16 -36.14
CA ILE A 302 16.57 -10.50 -37.30
C ILE A 302 17.41 -11.34 -38.26
N ASN A 303 17.05 -12.60 -38.48
CA ASN A 303 17.86 -13.55 -39.26
C ASN A 303 19.35 -13.52 -38.86
N ASP A 304 19.62 -13.61 -37.55
CA ASP A 304 20.95 -13.59 -36.93
C ASP A 304 21.73 -12.27 -37.05
N LYS A 305 21.16 -11.22 -37.66
CA LYS A 305 21.73 -9.87 -37.65
C LYS A 305 21.18 -9.06 -36.49
N MET A 306 22.09 -8.53 -35.66
CA MET A 306 21.72 -7.63 -34.58
C MET A 306 21.51 -6.20 -35.10
N LEU A 307 20.42 -5.57 -34.65
CA LEU A 307 20.08 -4.16 -34.85
C LEU A 307 19.80 -3.54 -33.49
N SER A 308 20.22 -2.28 -33.30
CA SER A 308 19.89 -1.50 -32.12
C SER A 308 18.72 -0.55 -32.37
N GLY A 309 18.13 -0.03 -31.31
CA GLY A 309 17.05 0.95 -31.43
C GLY A 309 16.52 1.46 -30.10
N TYR A 310 15.35 2.08 -30.18
CA TYR A 310 14.59 2.54 -29.02
C TYR A 310 13.19 1.95 -29.05
N ALA A 311 12.64 1.73 -27.86
CA ALA A 311 11.28 1.28 -27.69
C ALA A 311 10.54 2.15 -26.68
N ARG A 312 9.22 2.21 -26.82
CA ARG A 312 8.27 2.70 -25.85
C ARG A 312 7.49 1.50 -25.35
N ALA A 313 7.30 1.38 -24.05
CA ALA A 313 6.48 0.33 -23.45
C ALA A 313 5.42 0.92 -22.52
N GLU A 314 4.20 0.40 -22.60
CA GLU A 314 3.06 0.72 -21.74
C GLU A 314 2.51 -0.55 -21.11
N LEU A 315 2.37 -0.56 -19.79
CA LEU A 315 1.88 -1.68 -18.99
C LEU A 315 0.68 -1.23 -18.17
N ASN A 316 -0.50 -1.78 -18.45
CA ASN A 316 -1.74 -1.50 -17.74
C ASN A 316 -2.35 -2.77 -17.12
N GLY A 317 -3.07 -2.59 -16.01
CA GLY A 317 -3.81 -3.66 -15.32
C GLY A 317 -3.11 -4.23 -14.09
N TYR A 318 -1.81 -3.98 -13.91
CA TYR A 318 -1.04 -4.47 -12.75
C TYR A 318 -1.44 -3.84 -11.41
N GLY A 319 -2.06 -2.65 -11.44
CA GLY A 319 -2.38 -1.84 -10.26
C GLY A 319 -3.87 -1.75 -9.92
N ILE A 320 -4.69 -2.74 -10.28
CA ILE A 320 -6.14 -2.70 -10.03
C ILE A 320 -6.46 -2.94 -8.55
N LEU A 321 -7.34 -2.09 -7.99
CA LEU A 321 -7.81 -2.13 -6.60
C LEU A 321 -8.75 -3.33 -6.31
N TYR A 322 -8.23 -4.55 -6.33
CA TYR A 322 -9.08 -5.71 -6.06
C TYR A 322 -9.47 -5.85 -4.58
N LYS A 323 -8.52 -5.72 -3.64
CA LYS A 323 -8.75 -6.03 -2.21
C LYS A 323 -7.92 -5.20 -1.25
N TYR A 324 -8.51 -4.78 -0.13
CA TYR A 324 -7.80 -4.17 1.01
C TYR A 324 -6.62 -5.03 1.50
N SER A 325 -6.79 -6.35 1.51
CA SER A 325 -5.76 -7.28 1.96
C SER A 325 -4.48 -7.22 1.13
N GLN A 326 -4.57 -6.95 -0.18
CA GLN A 326 -3.38 -6.82 -1.04
C GLN A 326 -2.61 -5.54 -0.74
N PHE A 327 -3.33 -4.42 -0.53
CA PHE A 327 -2.71 -3.16 -0.13
C PHE A 327 -2.00 -3.30 1.22
N VAL A 328 -2.65 -3.91 2.22
CA VAL A 328 -2.02 -4.24 3.50
C VAL A 328 -0.78 -5.10 3.32
N SER A 329 -0.89 -6.19 2.54
CA SER A 329 0.22 -7.12 2.30
C SER A 329 1.43 -6.41 1.68
N SER A 330 1.21 -5.45 0.78
CA SER A 330 2.29 -4.70 0.14
C SER A 330 3.13 -3.88 1.13
N ILE A 331 2.54 -3.43 2.24
CA ILE A 331 3.24 -2.71 3.31
C ILE A 331 3.89 -3.70 4.26
N THR A 332 3.22 -4.80 4.62
CA THR A 332 3.81 -5.81 5.51
C THR A 332 5.02 -6.50 4.90
N GLU A 333 5.05 -6.70 3.58
CA GLU A 333 6.24 -7.18 2.85
C GLU A 333 7.44 -6.25 3.04
N ILE A 334 7.24 -4.93 2.95
CA ILE A 334 8.33 -3.96 3.18
C ILE A 334 8.81 -4.04 4.63
N VAL A 335 7.90 -4.19 5.59
CA VAL A 335 8.26 -4.38 7.00
C VAL A 335 9.11 -5.63 7.18
N ASP A 336 8.71 -6.76 6.59
CA ASP A 336 9.44 -8.02 6.72
C ASP A 336 10.81 -7.95 5.99
N GLU A 337 10.90 -7.30 4.82
CA GLU A 337 12.17 -7.07 4.11
C GLU A 337 13.13 -6.19 4.92
N GLU A 338 12.65 -5.06 5.47
CA GLU A 338 13.49 -4.16 6.27
C GLU A 338 13.86 -4.79 7.63
N LEU A 339 12.99 -5.64 8.20
CA LEU A 339 13.30 -6.43 9.39
C LEU A 339 14.46 -7.39 9.13
N GLU A 340 14.45 -8.14 8.03
CA GLU A 340 15.51 -9.10 7.71
C GLU A 340 16.83 -8.40 7.35
N LYS A 341 16.79 -7.22 6.73
CA LYS A 341 17.98 -6.39 6.47
C LYS A 341 18.61 -5.86 7.77
N PHE A 342 17.81 -5.27 8.65
CA PHE A 342 18.31 -4.66 9.88
C PHE A 342 18.66 -5.70 10.95
N PHE A 343 17.86 -6.76 11.08
CA PHE A 343 17.97 -7.77 12.13
C PHE A 343 18.05 -9.17 11.51
N PRO A 344 19.21 -9.54 10.93
CA PRO A 344 19.35 -10.78 10.16
C PRO A 344 19.18 -12.01 11.03
N LYS A 345 18.86 -13.16 10.41
CA LYS A 345 18.71 -14.44 11.14
C LYS A 345 20.03 -14.94 11.74
N SER A 346 21.16 -14.60 11.12
CA SER A 346 22.49 -14.87 11.63
C SER A 346 23.29 -13.56 11.67
N ILE A 347 23.99 -13.34 12.78
CA ILE A 347 24.85 -12.19 12.99
C ILE A 347 26.24 -12.52 12.47
N ASP A 348 26.83 -11.62 11.68
CA ASP A 348 28.24 -11.67 11.32
C ASP A 348 29.03 -10.53 11.99
N GLY A 349 30.35 -10.53 11.83
CA GLY A 349 31.21 -9.51 12.42
C GLY A 349 31.00 -8.11 11.84
N GLN A 350 30.47 -7.99 10.62
CA GLN A 350 30.19 -6.70 10.00
C GLN A 350 28.95 -6.06 10.65
N TRP A 351 27.90 -6.85 10.85
CA TRP A 351 26.70 -6.41 11.55
C TRP A 351 27.00 -5.95 12.98
N VAL A 352 27.87 -6.67 13.70
CA VAL A 352 28.30 -6.27 15.07
C VAL A 352 29.01 -4.92 15.05
N LYS A 353 29.95 -4.72 14.11
CA LYS A 353 30.65 -3.44 13.96
C LYS A 353 29.69 -2.32 13.61
N GLU A 354 28.68 -2.62 12.80
CA GLU A 354 27.69 -1.64 12.46
C GLU A 354 26.86 -1.29 13.70
N TYR A 355 26.16 -2.24 14.33
CA TYR A 355 25.07 -1.96 15.28
C TYR A 355 25.39 -2.07 16.76
N VAL A 356 26.49 -2.72 17.14
CA VAL A 356 26.85 -2.98 18.54
C VAL A 356 28.05 -2.12 18.97
N ASP A 357 29.19 -2.30 18.31
CA ASP A 357 30.44 -1.62 18.63
C ASP A 357 31.29 -1.43 17.36
N PRO A 358 31.43 -0.19 16.84
CA PRO A 358 32.23 0.11 15.65
C PRO A 358 33.70 -0.31 15.74
N GLU A 359 34.28 -0.33 16.94
CA GLU A 359 35.72 -0.58 17.14
C GLU A 359 35.95 -1.63 18.23
N PRO A 360 35.54 -2.90 18.01
CA PRO A 360 35.65 -3.92 19.03
C PRO A 360 37.12 -4.25 19.28
N ARG A 361 37.54 -4.10 20.54
CA ARG A 361 38.93 -4.39 20.96
C ARG A 361 39.26 -5.88 20.95
N TRP A 362 38.27 -6.74 21.14
CA TRP A 362 38.42 -8.18 21.33
C TRP A 362 37.65 -8.99 20.28
N ASN A 363 37.83 -10.31 20.28
CA ASN A 363 37.17 -11.20 19.34
C ASN A 363 35.64 -11.15 19.50
N ILE A 364 34.94 -11.14 18.38
CA ILE A 364 33.48 -11.13 18.30
C ILE A 364 32.97 -12.57 18.30
N ASP A 365 32.09 -12.91 19.25
CA ASP A 365 31.44 -14.23 19.33
C ASP A 365 30.08 -14.22 18.61
N THR A 366 30.13 -14.26 17.28
CA THR A 366 28.93 -14.20 16.41
C THR A 366 28.00 -15.39 16.59
N GLU A 367 28.53 -16.56 16.96
CA GLU A 367 27.74 -17.77 17.23
C GLU A 367 26.85 -17.56 18.45
N SER A 368 27.43 -17.08 19.55
CA SER A 368 26.66 -16.81 20.78
C SER A 368 25.56 -15.77 20.56
N TYR A 369 25.85 -14.71 19.80
CA TYR A 369 24.89 -13.65 19.50
C TYR A 369 23.75 -14.17 18.63
N THR A 370 24.08 -15.00 17.62
CA THR A 370 23.06 -15.61 16.77
C THR A 370 22.12 -16.51 17.59
N LYS A 371 22.68 -17.44 18.37
CA LYS A 371 21.91 -18.42 19.15
C LYS A 371 21.09 -17.82 20.28
N ASN A 372 21.56 -16.73 20.89
CA ASN A 372 20.92 -16.14 22.07
C ASN A 372 20.20 -14.82 21.83
N ILE A 373 20.27 -14.23 20.62
CA ILE A 373 19.58 -12.97 20.29
C ILE A 373 18.70 -13.15 19.05
N THR A 374 19.27 -13.48 17.90
CA THR A 374 18.51 -13.49 16.64
C THR A 374 17.63 -14.73 16.52
N GLU A 375 18.13 -15.93 16.81
CA GLU A 375 17.32 -17.16 16.74
C GLU A 375 16.07 -17.10 17.64
N PRO A 376 16.15 -16.73 18.93
CA PRO A 376 14.96 -16.66 19.78
C PRO A 376 13.99 -15.54 19.37
N ALA A 377 14.50 -14.40 18.89
CA ALA A 377 13.65 -13.34 18.37
C ALA A 377 12.95 -13.76 17.07
N TRP A 378 13.67 -14.40 16.15
CA TRP A 378 13.13 -14.92 14.89
C TRP A 378 12.16 -16.07 15.10
N GLU A 379 12.30 -16.85 16.16
CA GLU A 379 11.31 -17.85 16.56
C GLU A 379 9.92 -17.21 16.75
N LEU A 380 9.84 -16.02 17.35
CA LEU A 380 8.58 -15.28 17.50
C LEU A 380 8.20 -14.49 16.24
N LEU A 381 9.16 -13.82 15.59
CA LEU A 381 8.90 -13.00 14.39
C LEU A 381 8.40 -13.85 13.21
N SER A 382 8.91 -15.08 13.06
CA SER A 382 8.57 -16.02 11.98
C SER A 382 7.19 -16.66 12.14
N ARG A 383 6.62 -16.65 13.36
CA ARG A 383 5.22 -17.06 13.60
C ARG A 383 4.20 -16.08 13.02
N GLY A 384 4.67 -15.04 12.33
CA GLY A 384 3.87 -14.01 11.70
C GLY A 384 3.24 -13.07 12.71
N GLY A 385 2.32 -12.23 12.24
CA GLY A 385 1.63 -11.21 13.01
C GLY A 385 0.91 -10.29 12.04
N LYS A 386 -0.04 -9.46 12.50
CA LYS A 386 -0.77 -8.56 11.60
C LYS A 386 0.09 -7.39 11.09
N ARG A 387 1.31 -7.21 11.64
CA ARG A 387 2.19 -6.05 11.45
C ARG A 387 1.43 -4.73 11.49
N TRP A 388 0.39 -4.67 12.34
CA TRP A 388 -0.59 -3.58 12.24
C TRP A 388 -0.03 -2.25 12.77
N ARG A 389 0.93 -2.30 13.71
CA ARG A 389 1.59 -1.10 14.26
C ARG A 389 2.46 -0.40 13.22
N PRO A 390 3.41 -1.08 12.54
CA PRO A 390 4.16 -0.45 11.46
C PRO A 390 3.24 -0.06 10.30
N LEU A 391 2.25 -0.88 9.93
CA LEU A 391 1.22 -0.51 8.94
C LEU A 391 0.53 0.80 9.33
N PHE A 392 0.06 0.93 10.57
CA PHE A 392 -0.62 2.14 11.05
C PHE A 392 0.29 3.37 10.97
N GLY A 393 1.56 3.24 11.36
CA GLY A 393 2.54 4.33 11.22
C GLY A 393 2.77 4.75 9.77
N VAL A 394 2.91 3.79 8.85
CA VAL A 394 3.06 4.02 7.41
C VAL A 394 1.84 4.74 6.84
N LEU A 395 0.63 4.27 7.15
CA LEU A 395 -0.61 4.90 6.66
C LEU A 395 -0.72 6.34 7.12
N ILE A 396 -0.43 6.64 8.39
CA ILE A 396 -0.42 8.01 8.91
C ILE A 396 0.62 8.86 8.19
N TYR A 397 1.84 8.33 7.99
CA TYR A 397 2.92 9.08 7.35
C TYR A 397 2.58 9.44 5.89
N GLU A 398 2.08 8.48 5.12
CA GLU A 398 1.66 8.70 3.74
C GLU A 398 0.41 9.58 3.65
N ALA A 399 -0.53 9.44 4.60
CA ALA A 399 -1.70 10.32 4.70
C ALA A 399 -1.34 11.77 5.02
N LEU A 400 -0.20 12.01 5.66
CA LEU A 400 0.37 13.34 5.86
C LEU A 400 1.12 13.87 4.62
N GLY A 401 1.21 13.08 3.55
CA GLY A 401 1.94 13.39 2.32
C GLY A 401 3.42 12.97 2.35
N GLY A 402 3.83 12.17 3.33
CA GLY A 402 5.16 11.59 3.39
C GLY A 402 5.40 10.53 2.31
N LYS A 403 6.66 10.31 1.94
CA LYS A 403 7.07 9.23 1.05
C LYS A 403 7.87 8.21 1.86
N LEU A 404 7.44 6.95 1.88
CA LEU A 404 8.04 5.96 2.76
C LEU A 404 9.51 5.64 2.44
N GLU A 405 9.85 5.57 1.16
CA GLU A 405 11.14 5.06 0.67
C GLU A 405 12.38 5.60 1.42
N PRO A 406 12.52 6.90 1.70
CA PRO A 406 13.70 7.45 2.38
C PRO A 406 13.76 7.16 3.89
N TYR A 407 12.74 6.54 4.47
CA TYR A 407 12.63 6.27 5.92
C TYR A 407 12.17 4.83 6.21
N LYS A 408 12.16 3.96 5.19
CA LYS A 408 11.56 2.62 5.28
C LYS A 408 12.24 1.76 6.34
N GLU A 409 13.53 1.94 6.59
CA GLU A 409 14.25 1.23 7.64
C GLU A 409 13.69 1.55 9.05
N LEU A 410 13.12 2.75 9.26
CA LEU A 410 12.61 3.16 10.57
C LEU A 410 11.31 2.46 10.95
N ILE A 411 10.58 1.86 9.98
CA ILE A 411 9.27 1.24 10.26
C ILE A 411 9.39 -0.04 11.09
N VAL A 412 10.58 -0.63 11.18
CA VAL A 412 10.79 -1.85 11.96
C VAL A 412 10.83 -1.59 13.47
N ILE A 413 11.10 -0.33 13.87
CA ILE A 413 11.29 0.05 15.27
C ILE A 413 10.06 -0.32 16.14
N PRO A 414 8.81 0.06 15.79
CA PRO A 414 7.66 -0.30 16.61
C PRO A 414 7.40 -1.80 16.68
N GLU A 415 7.72 -2.57 15.63
CA GLU A 415 7.50 -4.02 15.60
C GLU A 415 8.53 -4.76 16.47
N LEU A 416 9.80 -4.36 16.44
CA LEU A 416 10.84 -4.96 17.28
C LEU A 416 10.61 -4.62 18.76
N ILE A 417 10.30 -3.37 19.09
CA ILE A 417 9.94 -2.99 20.47
C ILE A 417 8.73 -3.79 20.96
N HIS A 418 7.69 -3.94 20.12
CA HIS A 418 6.52 -4.74 20.49
C HIS A 418 6.86 -6.22 20.65
N THR A 419 7.73 -6.77 19.81
CA THR A 419 8.20 -8.15 19.92
C THR A 419 8.94 -8.37 21.23
N GLY A 420 9.83 -7.44 21.62
CA GLY A 420 10.47 -7.45 22.93
C GLY A 420 9.44 -7.43 24.07
N ALA A 421 8.42 -6.57 23.96
CA ALA A 421 7.35 -6.48 24.95
C ALA A 421 6.55 -7.79 25.08
N LEU A 422 6.27 -8.48 23.97
CA LEU A 422 5.59 -9.78 24.02
C LEU A 422 6.43 -10.86 24.71
N ILE A 423 7.75 -10.89 24.47
CA ILE A 423 8.65 -11.86 25.10
C ILE A 423 8.68 -11.66 26.62
N ILE A 424 8.73 -10.40 27.07
CA ILE A 424 8.71 -10.06 28.50
C ILE A 424 7.32 -10.33 29.12
N ASP A 425 6.24 -9.93 28.46
CA ASP A 425 4.85 -10.18 28.88
C ASP A 425 4.58 -11.69 29.02
N ASP A 426 5.09 -12.52 28.11
CA ASP A 426 4.98 -13.98 28.20
C ASP A 426 5.60 -14.56 29.48
N ILE A 427 6.69 -13.96 29.98
CA ILE A 427 7.32 -14.37 31.25
C ILE A 427 6.47 -13.90 32.44
N GLU A 428 6.03 -12.65 32.42
CA GLU A 428 5.25 -12.04 33.50
C GLU A 428 3.91 -12.75 33.73
N ASP A 429 3.29 -13.22 32.65
CA ASP A 429 2.01 -13.93 32.63
C ASP A 429 2.14 -15.46 32.74
N GLU A 430 3.36 -16.01 32.80
CA GLU A 430 3.64 -17.47 32.78
C GLU A 430 2.96 -18.17 31.59
N SER A 431 2.93 -17.51 30.43
CA SER A 431 2.21 -17.98 29.25
C SER A 431 2.88 -19.21 28.64
N GLU A 432 2.10 -20.24 28.32
CA GLU A 432 2.61 -21.44 27.63
C GLU A 432 2.75 -21.26 26.12
N MET A 433 1.82 -20.51 25.51
CA MET A 433 1.66 -20.42 24.06
C MET A 433 1.54 -18.97 23.57
N ARG A 434 2.22 -18.65 22.47
CA ARG A 434 2.12 -17.37 21.74
C ARG A 434 2.15 -17.63 20.24
N ARG A 435 1.13 -17.13 19.54
CA ARG A 435 0.95 -17.28 18.07
C ARG A 435 1.11 -18.74 17.61
N ASN A 436 0.40 -19.66 18.27
CA ASN A 436 0.39 -21.11 18.01
C ASN A 436 1.72 -21.86 18.27
N GLY A 437 2.72 -21.22 18.90
CA GLY A 437 3.96 -21.90 19.33
C GLY A 437 4.26 -21.68 20.81
N LYS A 438 5.18 -22.47 21.38
CA LYS A 438 5.62 -22.31 22.77
C LYS A 438 6.28 -20.94 22.99
N THR A 439 6.06 -20.32 24.14
CA THR A 439 6.69 -19.03 24.48
C THR A 439 8.23 -19.15 24.52
N ILE A 440 8.90 -18.02 24.28
CA ILE A 440 10.38 -18.01 24.11
C ILE A 440 11.09 -18.47 25.39
N HIS A 441 10.58 -18.11 26.57
CA HIS A 441 11.18 -18.52 27.84
C HIS A 441 11.08 -20.04 28.10
N LEU A 442 10.07 -20.72 27.53
CA LEU A 442 9.95 -22.18 27.60
C LEU A 442 10.85 -22.91 26.59
N LEU A 443 11.23 -22.24 25.50
CA LEU A 443 12.09 -22.82 24.46
C LEU A 443 13.57 -22.59 24.73
N TYR A 444 13.94 -21.39 25.17
CA TYR A 444 15.33 -20.94 25.28
C TYR A 444 15.76 -20.61 26.71
N GLY A 445 14.86 -20.67 27.69
CA GLY A 445 15.13 -20.26 29.07
C GLY A 445 14.75 -18.81 29.36
N VAL A 446 14.52 -18.52 30.65
CA VAL A 446 14.09 -17.19 31.12
C VAL A 446 15.20 -16.15 30.95
N ASP A 447 16.45 -16.53 31.19
CA ASP A 447 17.64 -15.69 31.03
C ASP A 447 17.81 -15.21 29.58
N VAL A 448 17.72 -16.13 28.61
CA VAL A 448 17.77 -15.79 27.18
C VAL A 448 16.58 -14.91 26.80
N ALA A 449 15.36 -15.28 27.20
CA ALA A 449 14.16 -14.51 26.88
C ALA A 449 14.21 -13.07 27.43
N LEU A 450 14.68 -12.87 28.67
CA LEU A 450 14.88 -11.54 29.25
C LEU A 450 15.92 -10.73 28.45
N ASN A 451 17.05 -11.36 28.10
CA ASN A 451 18.11 -10.68 27.34
C ASN A 451 17.64 -10.26 25.94
N VAL A 452 16.93 -11.13 25.23
CA VAL A 452 16.35 -10.82 23.91
C VAL A 452 15.29 -9.72 24.02
N GLY A 453 14.37 -9.84 24.98
CA GLY A 453 13.33 -8.83 25.20
C GLY A 453 13.92 -7.44 25.42
N ASN A 454 14.94 -7.34 26.27
CA ASN A 454 15.67 -6.09 26.52
C ASN A 454 16.45 -5.60 25.30
N THR A 455 17.13 -6.50 24.58
CA THR A 455 17.87 -6.14 23.36
C THR A 455 16.95 -5.47 22.34
N LEU A 456 15.74 -6.02 22.14
CA LEU A 456 14.74 -5.48 21.21
C LEU A 456 14.15 -4.13 21.63
N TYR A 457 14.34 -3.70 22.88
CA TYR A 457 13.97 -2.34 23.31
C TYR A 457 14.98 -1.28 22.89
N PHE A 458 16.27 -1.63 22.82
CA PHE A 458 17.35 -0.67 22.62
C PHE A 458 17.95 -0.71 21.22
N LEU A 459 18.20 -1.91 20.69
CA LEU A 459 18.85 -2.12 19.41
C LEU A 459 18.15 -1.38 18.25
N PRO A 460 16.81 -1.40 18.10
CA PRO A 460 16.14 -0.70 17.01
C PRO A 460 16.33 0.82 17.05
N LEU A 461 16.59 1.38 18.23
CA LEU A 461 16.79 2.83 18.38
C LEU A 461 18.10 3.30 17.74
N SER A 462 19.06 2.39 17.49
CA SER A 462 20.29 2.72 16.76
C SER A 462 20.03 3.24 15.34
N LEU A 463 18.93 2.80 14.71
CA LEU A 463 18.49 3.29 13.41
C LEU A 463 18.22 4.80 13.43
N ILE A 464 17.63 5.33 14.51
CA ILE A 464 17.36 6.76 14.68
C ILE A 464 18.67 7.56 14.68
N GLY A 465 19.67 7.09 15.45
CA GLY A 465 20.95 7.78 15.59
C GLY A 465 21.72 7.91 14.28
N LYS A 466 21.70 6.85 13.48
CA LYS A 466 22.49 6.73 12.25
C LYS A 466 21.79 7.23 11.00
N HIS A 467 20.47 7.37 11.02
CA HIS A 467 19.73 7.75 9.82
C HIS A 467 20.25 9.09 9.25
N PRO A 468 20.67 9.14 7.97
CA PRO A 468 21.33 10.31 7.40
C PRO A 468 20.37 11.47 7.16
N LEU A 469 19.09 11.17 6.90
CA LEU A 469 18.08 12.19 6.60
C LEU A 469 17.39 12.79 7.83
N LEU A 470 17.60 12.22 9.02
CA LEU A 470 16.98 12.75 10.24
C LEU A 470 17.77 13.94 10.77
N THR A 471 17.09 15.05 11.01
CA THR A 471 17.67 16.19 11.72
C THR A 471 17.95 15.85 13.19
N ASN A 472 18.89 16.55 13.83
CA ASN A 472 19.17 16.37 15.27
C ASN A 472 17.92 16.56 16.14
N ARG A 473 17.03 17.48 15.75
CA ARG A 473 15.74 17.68 16.41
C ARG A 473 14.86 16.44 16.29
N GLN A 474 14.69 15.89 15.10
CA GLN A 474 13.89 14.67 14.90
C GLN A 474 14.49 13.49 15.67
N LYS A 475 15.80 13.28 15.61
CA LYS A 475 16.48 12.23 16.38
C LYS A 475 16.18 12.33 17.87
N LEU A 476 16.34 13.52 18.45
CA LEU A 476 16.05 13.76 19.87
C LEU A 476 14.58 13.48 20.23
N GLU A 477 13.64 13.96 19.41
CA GLU A 477 12.21 13.75 19.67
C GLU A 477 11.81 12.28 19.52
N LEU A 478 12.38 11.54 18.57
CA LEU A 478 12.17 10.10 18.42
C LEU A 478 12.74 9.29 19.58
N TYR A 479 13.92 9.63 20.10
CA TYR A 479 14.46 9.00 21.31
C TYR A 479 13.60 9.27 22.54
N LYS A 480 13.16 10.52 22.76
CA LYS A 480 12.24 10.86 23.86
C LYS A 480 10.93 10.10 23.75
N LEU A 481 10.37 10.02 22.54
CA LEU A 481 9.14 9.29 22.26
C LEU A 481 9.29 7.79 22.58
N SER A 482 10.40 7.18 22.15
CA SER A 482 10.69 5.77 22.40
C SER A 482 10.82 5.49 23.90
N ASN A 483 11.52 6.36 24.64
CA ASN A 483 11.59 6.25 26.09
C ASN A 483 10.22 6.40 26.77
N GLN A 484 9.41 7.38 26.35
CA GLN A 484 8.06 7.57 26.88
C GLN A 484 7.12 6.39 26.60
N LEU A 485 7.24 5.77 25.42
CA LEU A 485 6.50 4.55 25.08
C LEU A 485 6.79 3.45 26.09
N GLN A 486 8.06 3.17 26.36
CA GLN A 486 8.47 2.11 27.28
C GLN A 486 7.99 2.38 28.71
N ILE A 487 8.15 3.62 29.21
CA ILE A 487 7.63 4.01 30.54
C ILE A 487 6.12 3.79 30.62
N LYS A 488 5.35 4.26 29.63
CA LYS A 488 3.89 4.06 29.62
C LYS A 488 3.53 2.58 29.59
N ALA A 489 4.15 1.80 28.70
CA ALA A 489 3.89 0.38 28.58
C ALA A 489 4.12 -0.36 29.91
N SER A 490 5.26 -0.11 30.57
CA SER A 490 5.57 -0.70 31.88
C SER A 490 4.58 -0.31 32.97
N PHE A 491 4.12 0.94 33.02
CA PHE A 491 3.12 1.37 34.01
C PHE A 491 1.72 0.79 33.72
N GLY A 492 1.37 0.65 32.44
CA GLY A 492 0.16 -0.07 32.04
C GLY A 492 0.20 -1.54 32.45
N GLN A 493 1.34 -2.20 32.21
CA GLN A 493 1.60 -3.58 32.60
C GLN A 493 1.56 -3.77 34.12
N CYS A 494 2.17 -2.86 34.87
CA CYS A 494 2.12 -2.85 36.33
C CYS A 494 0.68 -2.84 36.87
N SER A 495 -0.19 -2.01 36.28
CA SER A 495 -1.62 -2.00 36.64
C SER A 495 -2.26 -3.36 36.36
N ASP A 496 -2.03 -3.96 35.19
CA ASP A 496 -2.63 -5.26 34.81
C ASP A 496 -2.20 -6.38 35.80
N ILE A 497 -0.89 -6.48 36.07
CA ILE A 497 -0.32 -7.44 37.03
C ILE A 497 -0.91 -7.24 38.44
N TYR A 498 -0.98 -6.00 38.91
CA TYR A 498 -1.54 -5.71 40.23
C TYR A 498 -3.00 -6.18 40.33
N ARG A 499 -3.80 -5.98 39.29
CA ARG A 499 -5.21 -6.41 39.29
C ARG A 499 -5.34 -7.92 39.28
N ALA A 500 -4.57 -8.61 38.42
CA ALA A 500 -4.59 -10.05 38.34
C ALA A 500 -4.19 -10.71 39.68
N ARG A 501 -3.13 -10.21 40.33
CA ARG A 501 -2.60 -10.78 41.58
C ARG A 501 -3.42 -10.47 42.83
N ASN A 502 -4.18 -9.38 42.83
CA ASN A 502 -4.95 -8.92 44.00
C ASN A 502 -6.46 -9.09 43.83
N LEU A 503 -6.91 -9.90 42.86
CA LEU A 503 -8.32 -10.10 42.59
C LEU A 503 -9.00 -10.89 43.72
N SER A 504 -9.94 -10.25 44.41
CA SER A 504 -10.87 -10.87 45.35
C SER A 504 -12.25 -10.24 45.21
N THR A 505 -13.28 -10.85 45.79
CA THR A 505 -14.64 -10.30 45.81
C THR A 505 -14.67 -8.90 46.43
N GLU A 506 -13.99 -8.72 47.55
CA GLU A 506 -13.90 -7.43 48.26
C GLU A 506 -13.18 -6.39 47.41
N LYS A 507 -12.04 -6.77 46.82
CA LYS A 507 -11.24 -5.87 45.98
C LYS A 507 -11.97 -5.49 44.70
N LEU A 508 -12.63 -6.43 44.03
CA LEU A 508 -13.39 -6.13 42.81
C LEU A 508 -14.54 -5.16 43.10
N LYS A 509 -15.29 -5.37 44.20
CA LYS A 509 -16.36 -4.44 44.63
C LYS A 509 -15.82 -3.06 44.99
N GLU A 510 -14.69 -3.00 45.70
CA GLU A 510 -13.97 -1.77 46.02
C GLU A 510 -13.57 -1.02 44.74
N TRP A 511 -12.98 -1.71 43.77
CA TRP A 511 -12.56 -1.10 42.51
C TRP A 511 -13.74 -0.61 41.69
N ILE A 512 -14.82 -1.39 41.58
CA ILE A 512 -16.04 -0.97 40.87
C ILE A 512 -16.60 0.32 41.47
N LYS A 513 -16.58 0.45 42.82
CA LYS A 513 -16.98 1.67 43.53
C LYS A 513 -16.05 2.85 43.26
N ASN A 514 -14.75 2.59 43.11
CA ASN A 514 -13.70 3.59 42.90
C ASN A 514 -13.34 3.76 41.41
N ASP A 515 -14.34 3.78 40.53
CA ASP A 515 -14.19 3.98 39.08
C ASP A 515 -13.20 3.02 38.38
N MET A 516 -13.46 1.72 38.49
CA MET A 516 -12.67 0.71 37.78
C MET A 516 -12.67 0.93 36.25
N GLU A 517 -13.75 1.46 35.67
CA GLU A 517 -13.80 1.71 34.23
C GLU A 517 -12.75 2.75 33.80
N GLY A 518 -12.65 3.89 34.50
CA GLY A 518 -11.61 4.90 34.26
C GLY A 518 -10.19 4.34 34.41
N ILE A 519 -9.97 3.47 35.41
CA ILE A 519 -8.68 2.79 35.60
C ILE A 519 -8.37 1.86 34.43
N ILE A 520 -9.34 1.08 33.94
CA ILE A 520 -9.14 0.19 32.80
C ILE A 520 -8.84 1.01 31.53
N TYR A 521 -9.55 2.12 31.30
CA TYR A 521 -9.23 3.01 30.19
C TYR A 521 -7.80 3.53 30.25
N GLN A 522 -7.35 3.98 31.42
CA GLN A 522 -5.99 4.48 31.58
C GLN A 522 -4.95 3.37 31.37
N MET A 523 -5.24 2.17 31.85
CA MET A 523 -4.41 0.98 31.62
C MET A 523 -4.32 0.63 30.13
N MET A 524 -5.44 0.62 29.41
CA MET A 524 -5.48 0.41 27.95
C MET A 524 -4.69 1.48 27.20
N ALA A 525 -4.83 2.75 27.61
CA ALA A 525 -4.10 3.87 27.02
C ALA A 525 -2.57 3.72 27.18
N TYR A 526 -2.13 3.17 28.30
CA TYR A 526 -0.71 2.99 28.63
C TYR A 526 -0.11 1.69 28.08
N LYS A 527 -0.78 0.55 28.26
CA LYS A 527 -0.31 -0.78 27.83
C LYS A 527 -0.45 -1.00 26.33
N THR A 528 -1.59 -0.61 25.75
CA THR A 528 -1.93 -0.95 24.35
C THR A 528 -1.87 0.26 23.42
N ALA A 529 -2.60 1.33 23.75
CA ALA A 529 -2.76 2.47 22.84
C ALA A 529 -1.47 3.27 22.66
N SER A 530 -0.59 3.28 23.66
CA SER A 530 0.72 3.93 23.60
C SER A 530 1.54 3.51 22.37
N GLY A 531 1.45 2.25 21.93
CA GLY A 531 2.12 1.76 20.72
C GLY A 531 1.54 2.35 19.42
N ALA A 532 0.21 2.52 19.33
CA ALA A 532 -0.43 3.21 18.21
C ALA A 532 -0.07 4.69 18.21
N VAL A 533 -0.12 5.34 19.38
CA VAL A 533 0.28 6.75 19.57
C VAL A 533 1.74 6.96 19.20
N ALA A 534 2.63 6.06 19.59
CA ALA A 534 4.04 6.12 19.21
C ALA A 534 4.20 6.01 17.69
N SER A 535 3.56 5.02 17.07
CA SER A 535 3.62 4.84 15.60
C SER A 535 3.12 6.08 14.84
N ALA A 536 2.02 6.69 15.28
CA ALA A 536 1.50 7.93 14.70
C ALA A 536 2.42 9.14 14.97
N LYS A 537 2.98 9.26 16.18
CA LYS A 537 3.93 10.35 16.52
C LYS A 537 5.24 10.22 15.76
N PHE A 538 5.74 9.01 15.52
CA PHE A 538 6.88 8.75 14.63
C PHE A 538 6.60 9.37 13.25
N ALA A 539 5.48 8.99 12.63
CA ALA A 539 5.04 9.55 11.34
C ALA A 539 4.92 11.08 11.35
N MET A 540 4.31 11.65 12.39
CA MET A 540 4.14 13.10 12.53
C MET A 540 5.46 13.87 12.74
N ILE A 541 6.45 13.27 13.40
CA ILE A 541 7.80 13.83 13.54
C ILE A 541 8.53 13.82 12.19
N LEU A 542 8.41 12.73 11.43
CA LEU A 542 9.00 12.63 10.09
C LEU A 542 8.36 13.64 9.11
N ALA A 543 7.03 13.81 9.18
CA ALA A 543 6.29 14.73 8.33
C ALA A 543 6.34 16.21 8.78
N ASN A 544 7.01 16.52 9.91
CA ASN A 544 7.14 17.87 10.48
C ASN A 544 5.81 18.64 10.57
N VAL A 545 4.81 18.00 11.16
CA VAL A 545 3.43 18.52 11.18
C VAL A 545 3.24 19.72 12.11
N THR A 546 2.16 20.48 11.89
CA THR A 546 1.76 21.57 12.78
C THR A 546 1.20 21.05 14.12
N LYS A 547 1.20 21.90 15.17
CA LYS A 547 0.61 21.56 16.48
C LYS A 547 -0.86 21.15 16.40
N LYS A 548 -1.62 21.73 15.45
CA LYS A 548 -3.03 21.39 15.23
C LYS A 548 -3.19 19.94 14.75
N VAL A 549 -2.42 19.55 13.73
CA VAL A 549 -2.38 18.18 13.20
C VAL A 549 -1.88 17.21 14.27
N TRP A 550 -0.82 17.60 15.00
CA TRP A 550 -0.26 16.82 16.11
C TRP A 550 -1.32 16.45 17.15
N ASN A 551 -2.04 17.43 17.68
CA ASN A 551 -3.04 17.20 18.72
C ASN A 551 -4.18 16.29 18.23
N ALA A 552 -4.65 16.51 17.00
CA ALA A 552 -5.70 15.68 16.40
C ALA A 552 -5.23 14.23 16.15
N GLY A 553 -4.03 14.05 15.60
CA GLY A 553 -3.44 12.74 15.33
C GLY A 553 -3.12 11.95 16.61
N VAL A 554 -2.66 12.62 17.68
CA VAL A 554 -2.48 11.98 19.00
C VAL A 554 -3.82 11.51 19.56
N ARG A 555 -4.86 12.36 19.54
CA ARG A 555 -6.20 11.99 20.02
C ARG A 555 -6.75 10.80 19.23
N PHE A 556 -6.65 10.84 17.90
CA PHE A 556 -7.08 9.75 17.03
C PHE A 556 -6.35 8.44 17.33
N SER A 557 -5.02 8.46 17.38
CA SER A 557 -4.23 7.24 17.62
C SER A 557 -4.42 6.64 19.02
N GLU A 558 -4.64 7.46 20.04
CA GLU A 558 -4.98 6.99 21.39
C GLU A 558 -6.35 6.31 21.41
N ASN A 559 -7.36 6.99 20.86
CA ASN A 559 -8.72 6.46 20.73
C ASN A 559 -8.76 5.16 19.91
N PHE A 560 -8.02 5.11 18.80
CA PHE A 560 -7.87 3.91 17.98
C PHE A 560 -7.29 2.75 18.79
N GLY A 561 -6.21 2.98 19.55
CA GLY A 561 -5.57 1.95 20.36
C GLY A 561 -6.44 1.45 21.52
N VAL A 562 -7.20 2.34 22.16
CA VAL A 562 -8.18 1.98 23.21
C VAL A 562 -9.32 1.15 22.61
N ALA A 563 -9.91 1.62 21.51
CA ALA A 563 -10.97 0.89 20.81
C ALA A 563 -10.50 -0.48 20.28
N PHE A 564 -9.25 -0.58 19.82
CA PHE A 564 -8.65 -1.85 19.44
C PHE A 564 -8.64 -2.85 20.60
N GLN A 565 -8.24 -2.42 21.81
CA GLN A 565 -8.24 -3.30 22.98
C GLN A 565 -9.66 -3.69 23.39
N ILE A 566 -10.61 -2.74 23.39
CA ILE A 566 -12.03 -3.04 23.67
C ILE A 566 -12.56 -4.11 22.70
N MET A 567 -12.24 -4.00 21.41
CA MET A 567 -12.66 -4.99 20.42
C MET A 567 -11.96 -6.34 20.55
N ASP A 568 -10.72 -6.39 21.08
CA ASP A 568 -10.06 -7.66 21.41
C ASP A 568 -10.79 -8.35 22.57
N ASP A 569 -11.13 -7.59 23.62
CA ASP A 569 -11.88 -8.09 24.78
C ASP A 569 -13.29 -8.57 24.37
N VAL A 570 -14.01 -7.82 23.52
CA VAL A 570 -15.31 -8.24 22.98
C VAL A 570 -15.20 -9.56 22.21
N LYS A 571 -14.17 -9.71 21.36
CA LYS A 571 -13.96 -10.93 20.58
C LYS A 571 -13.61 -12.13 21.45
N ASN A 572 -12.97 -11.92 22.60
CA ASN A 572 -12.67 -13.00 23.56
C ASN A 572 -13.94 -13.73 24.00
N PHE A 573 -15.06 -13.01 24.13
CA PHE A 573 -16.32 -13.54 24.64
C PHE A 573 -17.38 -13.86 23.58
N SER A 574 -17.12 -13.65 22.29
CA SER A 574 -18.10 -13.91 21.23
C SER A 574 -18.25 -15.40 20.88
N ASP A 575 -19.36 -15.81 20.26
CA ASP A 575 -19.66 -17.20 19.88
C ASP A 575 -18.74 -17.76 18.77
N SER A 576 -17.96 -16.88 18.13
CA SER A 576 -16.99 -17.24 17.09
C SER A 576 -15.83 -16.26 17.14
N PRO A 577 -14.82 -16.48 18.01
CA PRO A 577 -13.60 -15.70 17.91
C PRO A 577 -13.00 -16.01 16.53
N LYS A 578 -13.09 -15.08 15.59
CA LYS A 578 -12.39 -15.17 14.30
C LYS A 578 -10.87 -15.02 14.48
N PHE A 579 -10.25 -15.64 15.48
CA PHE A 579 -8.81 -15.60 15.73
C PHE A 579 -8.41 -16.78 16.61
N ASN A 580 -7.15 -17.20 16.49
CA ASN A 580 -6.47 -18.31 17.16
C ASN A 580 -6.39 -18.18 18.71
N LYS A 581 -7.46 -17.70 19.38
CA LYS A 581 -7.62 -17.63 20.83
C LYS A 581 -8.77 -18.52 21.25
N LYS A 582 -8.66 -19.11 22.44
CA LYS A 582 -9.75 -19.86 23.08
C LYS A 582 -10.84 -18.88 23.49
N THR A 583 -12.10 -19.14 23.15
CA THR A 583 -13.23 -18.34 23.64
C THR A 583 -13.22 -18.32 25.17
N GLY A 584 -13.30 -17.13 25.76
CA GLY A 584 -13.37 -16.96 27.21
C GLY A 584 -12.05 -17.12 27.95
N GLU A 585 -10.91 -17.12 27.27
CA GLU A 585 -9.59 -17.19 27.92
C GLU A 585 -9.41 -16.10 28.99
N ASP A 586 -9.93 -14.89 28.76
CA ASP A 586 -9.85 -13.80 29.75
C ASP A 586 -10.63 -14.15 31.03
N LEU A 587 -11.77 -14.84 30.91
CA LEU A 587 -12.52 -15.37 32.06
C LEU A 587 -11.73 -16.51 32.73
N GLU A 588 -11.12 -17.40 31.96
CA GLU A 588 -10.31 -18.50 32.51
C GLU A 588 -9.07 -18.01 33.27
N GLN A 589 -8.50 -16.86 32.86
CA GLN A 589 -7.36 -16.20 33.52
C GLN A 589 -7.79 -15.27 34.67
N GLY A 590 -9.04 -14.78 34.65
CA GLY A 590 -9.59 -13.91 35.70
C GLY A 590 -9.22 -12.46 35.43
N LYS A 591 -9.09 -12.12 34.16
CA LYS A 591 -8.72 -10.79 33.70
C LYS A 591 -9.92 -9.87 33.85
N ILE A 592 -9.69 -8.72 34.48
CA ILE A 592 -10.71 -7.69 34.66
C ILE A 592 -10.58 -6.68 33.52
N ASN A 593 -11.58 -6.66 32.64
CA ASN A 593 -11.65 -5.80 31.47
C ASN A 593 -13.01 -5.08 31.34
N LEU A 594 -13.16 -4.18 30.36
CA LEU A 594 -14.38 -3.37 30.24
C LEU A 594 -15.64 -4.21 29.99
N VAL A 595 -15.52 -5.36 29.31
CA VAL A 595 -16.64 -6.27 29.07
C VAL A 595 -17.11 -6.90 30.38
N THR A 596 -16.20 -7.46 31.17
CA THR A 596 -16.54 -8.11 32.46
C THR A 596 -17.14 -7.11 33.45
N ILE A 597 -16.57 -5.91 33.57
CA ILE A 597 -17.11 -4.85 34.44
C ILE A 597 -18.48 -4.37 33.95
N SER A 598 -18.64 -4.18 32.63
CA SER A 598 -19.93 -3.80 32.07
C SER A 598 -20.98 -4.88 32.31
N ALA A 599 -20.62 -6.15 32.20
CA ALA A 599 -21.53 -7.26 32.44
C ALA A 599 -22.03 -7.28 33.89
N VAL A 600 -21.11 -7.16 34.87
CA VAL A 600 -21.48 -7.08 36.30
C VAL A 600 -22.45 -5.94 36.58
N LYS A 601 -22.26 -4.77 35.94
CA LYS A 601 -23.12 -3.60 36.13
C LYS A 601 -24.48 -3.69 35.44
N LEU A 602 -24.57 -4.40 34.31
CA LEU A 602 -25.79 -4.50 33.50
C LEU A 602 -26.68 -5.67 33.92
N LEU A 603 -26.12 -6.69 34.56
CA LEU A 603 -26.87 -7.85 35.04
C LEU A 603 -27.77 -7.49 36.24
N PRO A 604 -28.88 -8.23 36.44
CA PRO A 604 -29.63 -8.19 37.69
C PRO A 604 -28.71 -8.49 38.90
N PRO A 605 -28.98 -7.92 40.10
CA PRO A 605 -28.07 -8.04 41.25
C PRO A 605 -27.63 -9.47 41.59
N ALA A 606 -28.53 -10.45 41.52
CA ALA A 606 -28.20 -11.85 41.79
C ALA A 606 -27.22 -12.43 40.76
N ASP A 607 -27.46 -12.18 39.47
CA ASP A 607 -26.59 -12.63 38.37
C ASP A 607 -25.24 -11.88 38.39
N GLY A 608 -25.24 -10.60 38.78
CA GLY A 608 -24.02 -9.81 38.96
C GLY A 608 -23.14 -10.34 40.08
N GLU A 609 -23.73 -10.69 41.23
CA GLU A 609 -23.02 -11.34 42.35
C GLU A 609 -22.52 -12.75 41.98
N GLU A 610 -23.30 -13.52 41.22
CA GLU A 610 -22.86 -14.81 40.67
C GLU A 610 -21.63 -14.63 39.77
N LEU A 611 -21.67 -13.66 38.85
CA LEU A 611 -20.54 -13.38 37.96
C LEU A 611 -19.29 -12.91 38.73
N ILE A 612 -19.45 -12.07 39.76
CA ILE A 612 -18.33 -11.68 40.65
C ILE A 612 -17.71 -12.90 41.32
N SER A 613 -18.54 -13.81 41.86
CA SER A 613 -18.07 -15.03 42.51
C SER A 613 -17.25 -15.89 41.55
N ILE A 614 -17.72 -16.04 40.30
CA ILE A 614 -17.00 -16.77 39.25
C ILE A 614 -15.69 -16.06 38.93
N LEU A 615 -15.70 -14.75 38.61
CA LEU A 615 -14.51 -13.97 38.25
C LEU A 615 -13.41 -14.02 39.32
N CYS A 616 -13.78 -13.98 40.59
CA CYS A 616 -12.83 -13.91 41.70
C CYS A 616 -12.32 -15.27 42.19
N ASN A 617 -12.81 -16.40 41.64
CA ASN A 617 -12.44 -17.73 42.14
C ASN A 617 -11.84 -18.61 41.04
N THR A 618 -10.52 -18.82 41.10
CA THR A 618 -9.77 -19.64 40.14
C THR A 618 -10.31 -21.07 39.98
N LYS A 619 -10.86 -21.68 41.04
CA LYS A 619 -11.46 -23.02 40.93
C LYS A 619 -12.73 -22.99 40.09
N LEU A 620 -13.60 -22.00 40.30
CA LEU A 620 -14.82 -21.85 39.52
C LEU A 620 -14.51 -21.54 38.05
N ARG A 621 -13.52 -20.68 37.77
CA ARG A 621 -13.12 -20.33 36.38
C ARG A 621 -12.58 -21.50 35.58
N LYS A 622 -12.00 -22.50 36.25
CA LYS A 622 -11.47 -23.72 35.61
C LYS A 622 -12.49 -24.87 35.57
N GLU A 623 -13.57 -24.80 36.34
CA GLU A 623 -14.62 -25.81 36.32
C GLU A 623 -15.62 -25.50 35.20
N LYS A 624 -15.72 -26.40 34.21
CA LYS A 624 -16.52 -26.22 32.99
C LYS A 624 -17.93 -25.67 33.24
N LYS A 625 -18.63 -26.19 34.24
CA LYS A 625 -19.99 -25.76 34.61
C LYS A 625 -20.05 -24.25 34.91
N TYR A 626 -19.13 -23.75 35.73
CA TYR A 626 -19.11 -22.35 36.15
C TYR A 626 -18.47 -21.45 35.09
N PHE A 627 -17.50 -21.97 34.33
CA PHE A 627 -16.95 -21.28 33.17
C PHE A 627 -18.03 -21.01 32.11
N ASP A 628 -18.78 -22.04 31.70
CA ASP A 628 -19.87 -21.93 30.72
C ASP A 628 -20.96 -20.96 31.22
N ARG A 629 -21.27 -21.03 32.53
CA ARG A 629 -22.20 -20.10 33.18
C ARG A 629 -21.70 -18.66 33.17
N GLY A 630 -20.43 -18.42 33.47
CA GLY A 630 -19.83 -17.08 33.41
C GLY A 630 -19.88 -16.49 32.00
N LEU A 631 -19.61 -17.29 30.98
CA LEU A 631 -19.75 -16.89 29.57
C LEU A 631 -21.20 -16.53 29.21
N GLU A 632 -22.17 -17.35 29.63
CA GLU A 632 -23.59 -17.08 29.44
C GLU A 632 -24.00 -15.73 30.08
N LEU A 633 -23.60 -15.50 31.34
CA LEU A 633 -23.87 -14.26 32.07
C LEU A 633 -23.28 -13.04 31.34
N ILE A 634 -22.03 -13.12 30.88
CA ILE A 634 -21.39 -12.04 30.12
C ILE A 634 -22.14 -11.76 28.82
N ARG A 635 -22.49 -12.80 28.05
CA ARG A 635 -23.17 -12.65 26.75
C ARG A 635 -24.57 -12.06 26.89
N LYS A 636 -25.36 -12.54 27.85
CA LYS A 636 -26.75 -12.09 28.04
C LYS A 636 -26.86 -10.69 28.67
N SER A 637 -25.79 -10.19 29.30
CA SER A 637 -25.78 -8.88 29.97
C SER A 637 -25.94 -7.67 29.04
N GLY A 638 -25.71 -7.83 27.73
CA GLY A 638 -25.62 -6.72 26.78
C GLY A 638 -24.27 -6.00 26.76
N ALA A 639 -23.29 -6.42 27.59
CA ALA A 639 -21.97 -5.81 27.65
C ALA A 639 -21.21 -5.84 26.31
N LEU A 640 -21.30 -6.93 25.56
CA LEU A 640 -20.62 -7.05 24.25
C LEU A 640 -21.09 -5.98 23.26
N GLN A 641 -22.40 -5.75 23.20
CA GLN A 641 -22.99 -4.73 22.33
C GLN A 641 -22.58 -3.33 22.78
N LYS A 642 -22.70 -3.04 24.09
CA LYS A 642 -22.30 -1.74 24.66
C LYS A 642 -20.83 -1.42 24.37
N CYS A 643 -19.93 -2.35 24.64
CA CYS A 643 -18.50 -2.18 24.39
C CYS A 643 -18.17 -2.02 22.90
N SER A 644 -18.86 -2.77 22.02
CA SER A 644 -18.68 -2.64 20.56
C SER A 644 -19.10 -1.24 20.06
N GLN A 645 -20.27 -0.75 20.48
CA GLN A 645 -20.76 0.58 20.10
C GLN A 645 -19.84 1.70 20.60
N MET A 646 -19.34 1.55 21.82
CA MET A 646 -18.40 2.47 22.44
C MET A 646 -17.06 2.53 21.69
N ALA A 647 -16.51 1.38 21.28
CA ALA A 647 -15.31 1.31 20.47
C ALA A 647 -15.48 2.05 19.12
N SER A 648 -16.62 1.85 18.44
CA SER A 648 -16.93 2.56 17.19
C SER A 648 -17.03 4.08 17.39
N SER A 649 -17.82 4.53 18.37
CA SER A 649 -18.04 5.96 18.64
C SER A 649 -16.74 6.70 18.95
N ILE A 650 -15.87 6.12 19.79
CA ILE A 650 -14.60 6.73 20.19
C ILE A 650 -13.65 6.92 18.99
N ILE A 651 -13.68 5.99 18.01
CA ILE A 651 -12.91 6.12 16.77
C ILE A 651 -13.51 7.22 15.88
N GLU A 652 -14.82 7.18 15.62
CA GLU A 652 -15.50 8.13 14.73
C GLU A 652 -15.32 9.59 15.21
N ASP A 653 -15.49 9.83 16.51
CA ASP A 653 -15.36 11.15 17.15
C ASP A 653 -13.94 11.76 17.08
N ALA A 654 -12.93 10.90 16.91
CA ALA A 654 -11.54 11.33 16.79
C ALA A 654 -11.03 11.32 15.35
N TRP A 655 -11.59 10.48 14.49
CA TRP A 655 -11.23 10.42 13.07
C TRP A 655 -11.64 11.70 12.35
N GLN A 656 -12.89 12.16 12.49
CA GLN A 656 -13.39 13.31 11.72
C GLN A 656 -12.54 14.59 11.87
N PRO A 657 -12.17 15.03 13.10
CA PRO A 657 -11.30 16.19 13.26
C PRO A 657 -9.90 16.00 12.67
N PHE A 658 -9.35 14.79 12.73
CA PHE A 658 -8.02 14.50 12.17
C PHE A 658 -8.06 14.43 10.65
N ALA A 659 -9.00 13.67 10.09
CA ALA A 659 -9.21 13.50 8.65
C ALA A 659 -9.40 14.84 7.91
N SER A 660 -10.11 15.80 8.51
CA SER A 660 -10.29 17.14 7.94
C SER A 660 -8.99 17.96 7.79
N LEU A 661 -7.92 17.55 8.48
CA LEU A 661 -6.60 18.19 8.42
C LEU A 661 -5.62 17.45 7.52
N LEU A 662 -6.01 16.28 7.01
CA LEU A 662 -5.19 15.45 6.14
C LEU A 662 -5.47 15.76 4.67
N PRO A 663 -4.45 15.79 3.81
CA PRO A 663 -4.68 15.81 2.37
C PRO A 663 -5.45 14.54 1.94
N PRO A 664 -6.27 14.64 0.88
CA PRO A 664 -6.93 13.49 0.28
C PRO A 664 -5.84 12.63 -0.39
N THR A 665 -5.56 11.48 0.19
CA THR A 665 -4.56 10.52 -0.28
C THR A 665 -5.17 9.13 -0.18
N GLU A 666 -4.62 8.14 -0.85
CA GLU A 666 -5.11 6.77 -0.75
C GLU A 666 -4.92 6.14 0.65
N SER A 667 -3.89 6.58 1.38
CA SER A 667 -3.61 6.07 2.73
C SER A 667 -4.50 6.70 3.82
N LYS A 668 -5.17 7.82 3.50
CA LYS A 668 -6.23 8.43 4.33
C LYS A 668 -7.53 7.68 4.06
#